data_AF-A0AA89C510-F1
#
_entry.id   AF-A0AA89C510-F1
#
_cell.length_a   1.000
_cell.length_b   1.000
_cell.length_c   1.000
_cell.angle_alpha   90.00
_cell.angle_beta   90.00
_cell.angle_gamma   90.00
#
_symmetry.space_group_name_H-M   'P 1'
#
loop_
_entity.id
_entity.type
_entity.pdbx_description
1 polymer ?
#
loop_
_entity_poly.entity_id
_entity_poly.type
_entity_poly.pdbx_seq_one_letter_code
_entity_poly.pdbx_strand_id
1 'polypeptide(L)'
;MLDKGVIEESDSPWSSPVVLVRKKDNSLRFCIDYRKLNEVTQKDSHPIPRIDTTIDALSGSKFYSTIDLKSGYWQVNVAPEDRPKTAFSLPAHTFFMSKAKYGKKVLKTVVGHRTCGTCKWWQRNRPGQKIRDHRCVHNHTGSARLMESVSGVRGIKELGEFGTPVEILEGDGDNTMISRIKTDLGLTMKKRLDRNHVVKNFGKQLYTLHGTKGVKLSKNVVIHLQKCFKYALAKNHNKHDMEENLKALLPHQFGDHSLCKDRFCGFKRNPKENYVHRSLPYKAALKDDNLRSHLQPIFDQATARAEQYVDLGSSQQCEHANREVTLRVPKSHHYGNSESLDFRVNASAAFINEGRSYISKVNKMAGISPGKFTESHADKQYKRRLKVEEKLKLPSTERRRMQLKQERNMTQCALQTSEGDTYESEIGLRDDVDIEKIPDPVPRRNFKPVTVSAGSPTLVIFDLETTDLIRGRHMPHITQIAAVEFETGTLFNTYTVPKLPITEAAMKVTGIVSSSGKMTVHGKDVHSEHITAGLNKFLEWLQIYNNVILVAHNGRRFDFPVLMNTMQSLKRTDVLVSTVIGFIDTLNIFKKVFPGQTDYKQETLMQSLLGTPYGAHNAMEDVKALALLVKEAKLSNKEMLPFKNTKDTVEEIKCDIYEDNGLQQRVNRAVKVSTENESELNGLREENRAMRDEIDLLRNVVIRMDRRMSDIATDVVHLRGRSMKDNILIHGFAQFPCEDLYKGVPDAIKKNLGVDHVKFAVIHRNGKPNVNGKPVTITGKLVDRNKKFEILKAQRMKKNERVQIPFYITAQEPEEVVEERKRLYNVPDRFRKENVITKVVKNQLVMPSGEIYKDKVQPVTNADILSISNEEYVDLLKTNIVITECTERKENLFFGTAGAVKSEQEVNNVYKKACLHNDAASSNHRILVYRFRNNQSAKQFDGYHDDGEHGAGRRLLKFMKENDIEDTTIVISHWVGREHVGFERFQIMENVAKDAVRLLRDQGDEEMDSDSKSDSNC
;
A
#
# COMPACT_ATOMS: atom_id res chain seq x y z
N MET A 1 -7.37 -46.12 -0.99
CA MET A 1 -6.97 -45.52 -2.29
C MET A 1 -7.34 -46.44 -3.45
N LEU A 2 -7.21 -47.76 -3.28
CA LEU A 2 -7.76 -48.78 -4.20
C LEU A 2 -9.23 -48.52 -4.53
N ASP A 3 -10.12 -48.45 -3.54
CA ASP A 3 -11.58 -48.24 -3.71
C ASP A 3 -11.97 -46.93 -4.44
N LYS A 4 -11.01 -46.00 -4.62
CA LYS A 4 -11.19 -44.75 -5.39
C LYS A 4 -10.59 -44.82 -6.81
N GLY A 5 -10.08 -45.97 -7.22
CA GLY A 5 -9.40 -46.20 -8.50
C GLY A 5 -8.24 -45.23 -8.72
N VAL A 6 -7.43 -44.97 -7.68
CA VAL A 6 -6.23 -44.11 -7.77
C VAL A 6 -4.96 -44.94 -7.93
N ILE A 7 -4.94 -46.13 -7.31
CA ILE A 7 -3.86 -47.11 -7.35
C ILE A 7 -4.42 -48.49 -7.64
N GLU A 8 -3.60 -49.34 -8.26
CA GLU A 8 -3.86 -50.75 -8.62
C GLU A 8 -2.70 -51.61 -8.07
N GLU A 9 -2.94 -52.90 -7.82
CA GLU A 9 -1.89 -53.86 -7.44
C GLU A 9 -0.86 -54.05 -8.58
N SER A 10 0.39 -54.35 -8.22
CA SER A 10 1.54 -54.15 -9.11
C SER A 10 2.69 -55.11 -8.84
N ASP A 11 3.01 -55.96 -9.82
CA ASP A 11 4.24 -56.77 -9.86
C ASP A 11 5.42 -56.05 -10.55
N SER A 12 5.40 -54.71 -10.59
CA SER A 12 6.43 -53.90 -11.25
C SER A 12 7.83 -54.09 -10.62
N PRO A 13 8.90 -54.16 -11.43
CA PRO A 13 10.28 -54.15 -10.91
C PRO A 13 10.72 -52.78 -10.37
N TRP A 14 9.89 -51.75 -10.46
CA TRP A 14 10.15 -50.43 -9.86
C TRP A 14 9.54 -50.37 -8.46
N SER A 15 10.25 -49.75 -7.51
CA SER A 15 9.71 -49.50 -6.18
C SER A 15 10.20 -48.16 -5.65
N SER A 16 9.29 -47.20 -5.55
CA SER A 16 9.53 -45.88 -4.96
C SER A 16 9.09 -45.90 -3.48
N PRO A 17 9.89 -45.38 -2.53
CA PRO A 17 9.52 -45.44 -1.13
C PRO A 17 8.37 -44.47 -0.79
N VAL A 18 7.52 -44.88 0.14
CA VAL A 18 6.43 -44.07 0.69
C VAL A 18 6.94 -43.24 1.87
N VAL A 19 6.55 -41.96 1.90
CA VAL A 19 6.88 -41.02 2.98
C VAL A 19 5.59 -40.39 3.49
N LEU A 20 5.33 -40.48 4.80
CA LEU A 20 4.19 -39.80 5.43
C LEU A 20 4.64 -38.45 5.98
N VAL A 21 4.23 -37.36 5.33
CA VAL A 21 4.59 -36.00 5.71
C VAL A 21 3.46 -35.37 6.52
N ARG A 22 3.71 -35.00 7.78
CA ARG A 22 2.73 -34.29 8.61
C ARG A 22 2.54 -32.86 8.08
N LYS A 23 1.29 -32.45 7.87
CA LYS A 23 0.93 -31.08 7.46
C LYS A 23 0.85 -30.14 8.67
N LYS A 24 0.77 -28.82 8.42
CA LYS A 24 0.45 -27.78 9.42
C LYS A 24 -0.86 -28.04 10.18
N ASP A 25 -1.83 -28.70 9.55
CA ASP A 25 -3.12 -29.12 10.15
C ASP A 25 -3.02 -30.43 10.98
N ASN A 26 -1.80 -30.89 11.29
CA ASN A 26 -1.46 -32.17 11.93
C ASN A 26 -1.88 -33.46 11.18
N SER A 27 -2.60 -33.38 10.06
CA SER A 27 -2.94 -34.57 9.27
C SER A 27 -1.75 -35.10 8.46
N LEU A 28 -1.71 -36.41 8.24
CA LEU A 28 -0.65 -37.05 7.45
C LEU A 28 -0.96 -36.94 5.95
N ARG A 29 0.02 -36.49 5.16
CA ARG A 29 0.00 -36.52 3.70
C ARG A 29 0.81 -37.73 3.22
N PHE A 30 0.12 -38.62 2.50
CA PHE A 30 0.75 -39.72 1.77
C PHE A 30 1.58 -39.19 0.59
N CYS A 31 2.89 -39.35 0.64
CA CYS A 31 3.82 -39.02 -0.44
C CYS A 31 4.54 -40.28 -0.92
N ILE A 32 4.92 -40.28 -2.19
CA ILE A 32 5.78 -41.29 -2.82
C ILE A 32 6.97 -40.52 -3.36
N ASP A 33 8.18 -41.03 -3.11
CA ASP A 33 9.44 -40.38 -3.47
C ASP A 33 9.91 -40.79 -4.87
N TYR A 34 9.44 -40.04 -5.87
CA TYR A 34 9.82 -40.24 -7.27
C TYR A 34 11.14 -39.53 -7.67
N ARG A 35 12.03 -39.15 -6.74
CA ARG A 35 13.27 -38.41 -7.09
C ARG A 35 14.11 -39.13 -8.16
N LYS A 36 14.41 -40.41 -7.98
CA LYS A 36 15.14 -41.23 -8.96
C LYS A 36 14.42 -41.35 -10.31
N LEU A 37 13.09 -41.47 -10.31
CA LEU A 37 12.28 -41.49 -11.53
C LEU A 37 12.29 -40.14 -12.27
N ASN A 38 12.30 -39.03 -11.53
CA ASN A 38 12.31 -37.68 -12.08
C ASN A 38 13.65 -37.30 -12.72
N GLU A 39 14.75 -37.92 -12.27
CA GLU A 39 16.09 -37.80 -12.86
C GLU A 39 16.19 -38.49 -14.22
N VAL A 40 15.65 -39.70 -14.37
CA VAL A 40 15.75 -40.51 -15.61
C VAL A 40 14.69 -40.17 -16.68
N THR A 41 13.66 -39.40 -16.34
CA THR A 41 12.63 -38.96 -17.30
C THR A 41 13.07 -37.72 -18.09
N GLN A 42 12.64 -37.58 -19.34
CA GLN A 42 12.94 -36.38 -20.13
C GLN A 42 12.10 -35.18 -19.67
N LYS A 43 12.69 -33.97 -19.61
CA LYS A 43 11.95 -32.74 -19.29
C LYS A 43 11.22 -32.25 -20.54
N ASP A 44 9.90 -32.06 -20.45
CA ASP A 44 9.15 -31.31 -21.45
C ASP A 44 9.65 -29.85 -21.41
N SER A 45 10.39 -29.45 -22.44
CA SER A 45 11.04 -28.14 -22.53
C SER A 45 10.09 -27.06 -23.04
N HIS A 46 8.82 -27.13 -22.63
CA HIS A 46 7.88 -26.05 -22.84
C HIS A 46 8.21 -24.94 -21.82
N PRO A 47 8.63 -23.73 -22.27
CA PRO A 47 8.86 -22.64 -21.34
C PRO A 47 7.52 -22.33 -20.65
N ILE A 48 7.52 -22.31 -19.33
CA ILE A 48 6.40 -21.71 -18.58
C ILE A 48 6.37 -20.25 -19.05
N PRO A 49 5.27 -19.78 -19.68
CA PRO A 49 5.21 -18.41 -20.17
C PRO A 49 5.44 -17.45 -19.01
N ARG A 50 6.10 -16.31 -19.28
CA ARG A 50 6.20 -15.25 -18.28
C ARG A 50 4.79 -14.81 -17.88
N ILE A 51 4.63 -14.33 -16.65
CA ILE A 51 3.34 -13.84 -16.15
C ILE A 51 2.82 -12.75 -17.09
N ASP A 52 3.66 -11.78 -17.45
CA ASP A 52 3.40 -10.74 -18.44
C ASP A 52 2.89 -11.32 -19.78
N THR A 53 3.56 -12.33 -20.36
CA THR A 53 3.12 -12.98 -21.61
C THR A 53 1.80 -13.76 -21.45
N THR A 54 1.50 -14.23 -20.24
CA THR A 54 0.25 -14.93 -19.91
C THR A 54 -0.88 -13.92 -19.73
N ILE A 55 -0.62 -12.77 -19.10
CA ILE A 55 -1.54 -11.64 -18.94
C ILE A 55 -1.83 -11.00 -20.31
N ASP A 56 -0.82 -10.79 -21.16
CA ASP A 56 -0.99 -10.34 -22.55
C ASP A 56 -1.86 -11.31 -23.36
N ALA A 57 -1.66 -12.63 -23.20
CA ALA A 57 -2.49 -13.65 -23.84
C ALA A 57 -3.92 -13.73 -23.27
N LEU A 58 -4.12 -13.28 -22.03
CA LEU A 58 -5.43 -13.15 -21.38
C LEU A 58 -6.12 -11.81 -21.70
N SER A 59 -5.38 -10.79 -22.16
CA SER A 59 -5.88 -9.46 -22.48
C SER A 59 -7.02 -9.53 -23.52
N GLY A 60 -8.19 -8.98 -23.16
CA GLY A 60 -9.41 -9.08 -23.96
C GLY A 60 -10.31 -10.29 -23.64
N SER A 61 -9.93 -11.17 -22.72
CA SER A 61 -10.80 -12.23 -22.19
C SER A 61 -11.90 -11.64 -21.30
N LYS A 62 -13.16 -11.95 -21.60
CA LYS A 62 -14.32 -11.45 -20.83
C LYS A 62 -14.57 -12.18 -19.50
N PHE A 63 -14.10 -13.42 -19.38
CA PHE A 63 -14.30 -14.27 -18.20
C PHE A 63 -13.01 -14.96 -17.80
N TYR A 64 -12.77 -14.99 -16.49
CA TYR A 64 -11.67 -15.71 -15.85
C TYR A 64 -12.30 -16.77 -14.95
N SER A 65 -11.87 -18.02 -15.07
CA SER A 65 -12.36 -19.12 -14.22
C SER A 65 -11.21 -19.91 -13.64
N THR A 66 -11.08 -19.90 -12.32
CA THR A 66 -10.09 -20.69 -11.58
C THR A 66 -10.70 -22.02 -11.16
N ILE A 67 -10.40 -23.09 -11.91
CA ILE A 67 -10.84 -24.45 -11.56
C ILE A 67 -9.81 -25.07 -10.61
N ASP A 68 -10.20 -25.25 -9.35
CA ASP A 68 -9.40 -25.93 -8.32
C ASP A 68 -9.98 -27.32 -8.06
N LEU A 69 -9.25 -28.33 -8.50
CA LEU A 69 -9.66 -29.74 -8.42
C LEU A 69 -9.29 -30.33 -7.06
N LYS A 70 -10.29 -30.81 -6.30
CA LYS A 70 -10.11 -31.43 -4.97
C LYS A 70 -9.10 -32.58 -5.03
N SER A 71 -7.89 -32.32 -4.55
CA SER A 71 -6.73 -33.23 -4.69
C SER A 71 -6.36 -33.56 -6.15
N GLY A 72 -6.20 -32.53 -7.01
CA GLY A 72 -5.81 -32.69 -8.42
C GLY A 72 -4.56 -33.55 -8.68
N TYR A 73 -3.71 -33.73 -7.67
CA TYR A 73 -2.63 -34.72 -7.59
C TYR A 73 -3.03 -36.20 -7.78
N TRP A 74 -4.33 -36.53 -7.84
CA TRP A 74 -4.81 -37.91 -8.00
C TRP A 74 -5.87 -38.05 -9.10
N GLN A 75 -5.97 -37.07 -10.00
CA GLN A 75 -7.07 -36.97 -10.98
C GLN A 75 -6.66 -37.12 -12.46
N VAL A 76 -5.38 -37.00 -12.78
CA VAL A 76 -4.86 -37.16 -14.15
C VAL A 76 -4.56 -38.63 -14.40
N ASN A 77 -5.11 -39.31 -15.41
CA ASN A 77 -4.77 -40.72 -15.63
C ASN A 77 -3.30 -40.90 -16.07
N VAL A 78 -2.63 -41.94 -15.54
CA VAL A 78 -1.30 -42.39 -16.03
C VAL A 78 -1.51 -43.24 -17.29
N ALA A 79 -0.70 -43.00 -18.31
CA ALA A 79 -0.67 -43.84 -19.52
C ALA A 79 -0.32 -45.29 -19.15
N PRO A 80 -1.05 -46.31 -19.62
CA PRO A 80 -0.85 -47.72 -19.22
C PRO A 80 0.62 -48.18 -19.24
N GLU A 81 1.35 -47.82 -20.29
CA GLU A 81 2.76 -48.12 -20.55
C GLU A 81 3.74 -47.54 -19.50
N ASP A 82 3.33 -46.52 -18.76
CA ASP A 82 4.14 -45.85 -17.75
C ASP A 82 3.70 -46.15 -16.31
N ARG A 83 2.54 -46.81 -16.10
CA ARG A 83 2.06 -47.18 -14.77
C ARG A 83 3.10 -47.95 -13.96
N PRO A 84 3.78 -48.99 -14.48
CA PRO A 84 4.77 -49.74 -13.71
C PRO A 84 5.90 -48.87 -13.14
N LYS A 85 6.30 -47.81 -13.85
CA LYS A 85 7.36 -46.88 -13.41
C LYS A 85 6.95 -46.05 -12.18
N THR A 86 5.65 -45.93 -11.91
CA THR A 86 5.08 -45.25 -10.74
C THR A 86 4.85 -46.18 -9.53
N ALA A 87 5.36 -47.41 -9.57
CA ALA A 87 5.17 -48.36 -8.50
C ALA A 87 5.86 -47.96 -7.19
N PHE A 88 5.20 -48.30 -6.08
CA PHE A 88 5.62 -48.06 -4.70
C PHE A 88 5.18 -49.22 -3.82
N SER A 89 5.91 -49.48 -2.74
CA SER A 89 5.63 -50.60 -1.85
C SER A 89 5.12 -50.14 -0.47
N LEU A 90 4.19 -50.90 0.06
CA LEU A 90 3.74 -50.88 1.45
C LEU A 90 4.11 -52.24 2.10
N PRO A 91 4.03 -52.40 3.43
CA PRO A 91 4.24 -53.70 4.05
C PRO A 91 3.34 -54.77 3.41
N ALA A 92 3.97 -55.86 2.95
CA ALA A 92 3.40 -57.00 2.23
C ALA A 92 2.87 -56.79 0.79
N HIS A 93 2.70 -55.57 0.26
CA HIS A 93 2.12 -55.37 -1.08
C HIS A 93 2.74 -54.20 -1.87
N THR A 94 2.83 -54.37 -3.20
CA THR A 94 3.30 -53.33 -4.14
C THR A 94 2.14 -52.84 -5.01
N PHE A 95 2.06 -51.54 -5.22
CA PHE A 95 0.99 -50.87 -5.97
C PHE A 95 1.58 -49.89 -6.98
N PHE A 96 0.93 -49.71 -8.13
CA PHE A 96 1.24 -48.62 -9.06
C PHE A 96 0.12 -47.60 -9.16
N MET A 97 0.42 -46.45 -9.75
CA MET A 97 -0.52 -45.35 -9.87
C MET A 97 -1.36 -45.47 -11.14
N SER A 98 -2.67 -45.55 -11.01
CA SER A 98 -3.61 -45.38 -12.14
C SER A 98 -3.75 -43.91 -12.52
N LYS A 99 -3.54 -42.99 -11.55
CA LYS A 99 -3.75 -41.54 -11.69
C LYS A 99 -2.57 -40.70 -11.19
N ALA A 100 -1.85 -40.08 -12.13
CA ALA A 100 -0.61 -39.32 -11.99
C ALA A 100 -0.66 -38.19 -10.95
N LYS A 101 0.48 -38.05 -10.27
CA LYS A 101 0.76 -36.99 -9.32
C LYS A 101 1.36 -35.77 -10.03
N TYR A 102 0.70 -34.62 -9.90
CA TYR A 102 1.28 -33.35 -10.35
C TYR A 102 2.48 -32.96 -9.48
N GLY A 103 3.52 -32.39 -10.07
CA GLY A 103 4.74 -32.02 -9.34
C GLY A 103 6.01 -32.24 -10.14
N LYS A 104 6.22 -31.39 -11.17
CA LYS A 104 7.37 -31.44 -12.10
C LYS A 104 7.65 -32.86 -12.62
N LYS A 105 6.74 -33.31 -13.51
CA LYS A 105 6.49 -34.67 -14.06
C LYS A 105 5.60 -35.52 -13.11
N VAL A 106 4.70 -36.36 -13.58
CA VAL A 106 4.74 -37.29 -14.73
C VAL A 106 3.45 -37.27 -15.57
N LEU A 107 3.57 -37.16 -16.91
CA LEU A 107 2.59 -37.43 -17.99
C LEU A 107 1.45 -36.43 -18.31
N LYS A 108 0.83 -36.68 -19.48
CA LYS A 108 0.22 -35.70 -20.41
C LYS A 108 -1.29 -35.64 -20.30
N THR A 109 -1.86 -34.44 -20.13
CA THR A 109 -3.30 -34.21 -19.89
C THR A 109 -4.14 -33.95 -21.16
N VAL A 110 -5.46 -34.09 -21.03
CA VAL A 110 -6.46 -33.90 -22.10
C VAL A 110 -7.41 -32.75 -21.76
N VAL A 111 -7.66 -31.85 -22.72
CA VAL A 111 -8.56 -30.69 -22.58
C VAL A 111 -9.74 -30.84 -23.55
N GLY A 112 -10.94 -30.49 -23.09
CA GLY A 112 -12.24 -30.96 -23.61
C GLY A 112 -12.76 -30.41 -24.94
N HIS A 113 -11.97 -29.73 -25.77
CA HIS A 113 -12.35 -29.49 -27.17
C HIS A 113 -11.12 -29.37 -28.08
N ARG A 114 -10.91 -30.38 -28.94
CA ARG A 114 -9.73 -30.51 -29.83
C ARG A 114 -10.09 -30.47 -31.32
N THR A 115 -11.04 -29.63 -31.75
CA THR A 115 -11.27 -29.46 -33.20
C THR A 115 -10.18 -28.58 -33.80
N CYS A 116 -9.31 -29.18 -34.61
CA CYS A 116 -8.34 -28.47 -35.42
C CYS A 116 -9.03 -27.70 -36.55
N GLY A 117 -8.70 -26.42 -36.76
CA GLY A 117 -9.26 -25.59 -37.83
C GLY A 117 -9.01 -26.18 -39.22
N THR A 118 -7.83 -26.76 -39.44
CA THR A 118 -7.47 -27.45 -40.70
C THR A 118 -8.33 -28.70 -40.93
N CYS A 119 -8.55 -29.52 -39.89
CA CYS A 119 -9.46 -30.67 -39.97
C CYS A 119 -10.89 -30.24 -40.29
N LYS A 120 -11.39 -29.19 -39.62
CA LYS A 120 -12.76 -28.69 -39.79
C LYS A 120 -12.95 -28.04 -41.17
N TRP A 121 -11.93 -27.35 -41.69
CA TRP A 121 -11.91 -26.86 -43.07
C TRP A 121 -11.92 -28.01 -44.08
N TRP A 122 -11.13 -29.07 -43.86
CA TRP A 122 -11.12 -30.24 -44.74
C TRP A 122 -12.47 -30.97 -44.75
N GLN A 123 -13.06 -31.22 -43.58
CA GLN A 123 -14.40 -31.83 -43.49
C GLN A 123 -15.47 -30.99 -44.20
N ARG A 124 -15.38 -29.65 -44.14
CA ARG A 124 -16.37 -28.75 -44.75
C ARG A 124 -16.19 -28.56 -46.27
N ASN A 125 -14.95 -28.55 -46.77
CA ASN A 125 -14.66 -28.22 -48.18
C ASN A 125 -14.23 -29.43 -49.03
N ARG A 126 -13.87 -30.56 -48.41
CA ARG A 126 -13.44 -31.81 -49.06
C ARG A 126 -13.91 -33.05 -48.26
N PRO A 127 -15.23 -33.23 -48.05
CA PRO A 127 -15.75 -34.40 -47.35
C PRO A 127 -15.30 -35.70 -48.04
N GLY A 128 -14.89 -36.70 -47.26
CA GLY A 128 -14.47 -38.02 -47.75
C GLY A 128 -13.00 -38.15 -48.18
N GLN A 129 -12.26 -37.07 -48.46
CA GLN A 129 -10.82 -37.18 -48.76
C GLN A 129 -9.96 -37.28 -47.48
N LYS A 130 -8.89 -38.10 -47.54
CA LYS A 130 -7.94 -38.28 -46.44
C LYS A 130 -7.19 -36.97 -46.16
N ILE A 131 -7.36 -36.45 -44.94
CA ILE A 131 -6.77 -35.18 -44.51
C ILE A 131 -5.24 -35.28 -44.55
N ARG A 132 -4.57 -34.28 -45.13
CA ARG A 132 -3.10 -34.20 -45.14
C ARG A 132 -2.53 -34.15 -43.74
N ASP A 133 -1.38 -34.77 -43.54
CA ASP A 133 -0.75 -34.93 -42.22
C ASP A 133 -0.32 -33.58 -41.63
N HIS A 134 -0.72 -33.31 -40.39
CA HIS A 134 -0.47 -32.03 -39.72
C HIS A 134 -0.64 -32.13 -38.20
N ARG A 135 0.11 -31.31 -37.44
CA ARG A 135 -0.06 -31.21 -35.98
C ARG A 135 -1.29 -30.37 -35.62
N CYS A 136 -2.40 -31.03 -35.34
CA CYS A 136 -3.65 -30.41 -34.85
C CYS A 136 -3.45 -29.36 -33.75
N VAL A 137 -2.49 -29.57 -32.85
CA VAL A 137 -2.23 -28.74 -31.67
C VAL A 137 -1.94 -27.28 -32.01
N HIS A 138 -1.27 -27.00 -33.14
CA HIS A 138 -0.95 -25.62 -33.56
C HIS A 138 -2.14 -24.88 -34.20
N ASN A 139 -3.22 -25.59 -34.51
CA ASN A 139 -4.32 -25.10 -35.33
C ASN A 139 -5.66 -25.06 -34.56
N HIS A 140 -5.62 -24.96 -33.22
CA HIS A 140 -6.78 -24.75 -32.37
C HIS A 140 -6.99 -23.26 -32.08
N THR A 141 -8.01 -22.65 -32.68
CA THR A 141 -8.32 -21.21 -32.56
C THR A 141 -9.77 -20.98 -32.09
N GLY A 142 -10.03 -21.28 -30.82
CA GLY A 142 -11.29 -20.87 -30.16
C GLY A 142 -11.14 -19.48 -29.55
N SER A 143 -11.96 -18.50 -29.96
CA SER A 143 -11.98 -17.19 -29.30
C SER A 143 -12.81 -17.23 -28.01
N ALA A 144 -12.46 -16.39 -27.03
CA ALA A 144 -13.18 -16.31 -25.75
C ALA A 144 -14.69 -16.04 -25.92
N ARG A 145 -15.08 -15.25 -26.94
CA ARG A 145 -16.50 -15.01 -27.29
C ARG A 145 -17.23 -16.26 -27.76
N LEU A 146 -16.54 -17.15 -28.46
CA LEU A 146 -17.15 -18.40 -28.92
C LEU A 146 -17.40 -19.34 -27.74
N MET A 147 -16.44 -19.42 -26.81
CA MET A 147 -16.57 -20.16 -25.55
C MET A 147 -17.71 -19.61 -24.66
N GLU A 148 -17.84 -18.28 -24.52
CA GLU A 148 -18.96 -17.60 -23.84
C GLU A 148 -20.32 -18.12 -24.33
N SER A 149 -20.54 -18.12 -25.66
CA SER A 149 -21.79 -18.62 -26.24
C SER A 149 -22.00 -20.14 -26.08
N VAL A 150 -20.93 -20.97 -26.14
CA VAL A 150 -21.04 -22.43 -25.90
C VAL A 150 -21.45 -22.70 -24.45
N SER A 151 -20.77 -22.07 -23.49
CA SER A 151 -21.04 -22.26 -22.06
C SER A 151 -22.43 -21.77 -21.67
N GLY A 152 -22.87 -20.64 -22.23
CA GLY A 152 -24.22 -20.11 -22.01
C GLY A 152 -25.32 -21.03 -22.55
N VAL A 153 -25.18 -21.53 -23.79
CA VAL A 153 -26.10 -22.52 -24.38
C VAL A 153 -26.14 -23.80 -23.55
N ARG A 154 -24.97 -24.31 -23.14
CA ARG A 154 -24.87 -25.51 -22.29
C ARG A 154 -25.56 -25.33 -20.95
N GLY A 155 -25.32 -24.21 -20.25
CA GLY A 155 -25.95 -23.93 -18.96
C GLY A 155 -27.48 -23.84 -19.04
N ILE A 156 -28.02 -23.25 -20.11
CA ILE A 156 -29.48 -23.21 -20.33
C ILE A 156 -30.06 -24.61 -20.58
N LYS A 157 -29.34 -25.46 -21.34
CA LYS A 157 -29.73 -26.86 -21.55
C LYS A 157 -29.75 -27.64 -20.23
N GLU A 158 -28.68 -27.54 -19.44
CA GLU A 158 -28.57 -28.21 -18.14
C GLU A 158 -29.66 -27.73 -17.16
N LEU A 159 -29.93 -26.42 -17.09
CA LEU A 159 -31.03 -25.88 -16.25
C LEU A 159 -32.42 -26.40 -16.68
N GLY A 160 -32.65 -26.55 -17.99
CA GLY A 160 -33.87 -27.19 -18.52
C GLY A 160 -33.98 -28.66 -18.14
N GLU A 161 -32.87 -29.41 -18.20
CA GLU A 161 -32.80 -30.82 -17.75
C GLU A 161 -33.03 -30.97 -16.23
N PHE A 162 -32.64 -29.96 -15.42
CA PHE A 162 -32.97 -29.87 -13.99
C PHE A 162 -34.37 -29.27 -13.71
N GLY A 163 -35.23 -29.11 -14.71
CA GLY A 163 -36.62 -28.68 -14.53
C GLY A 163 -36.80 -27.18 -14.22
N THR A 164 -35.80 -26.35 -14.48
CA THR A 164 -35.86 -24.89 -14.29
C THR A 164 -35.76 -24.17 -15.65
N PRO A 165 -36.86 -24.00 -16.40
CA PRO A 165 -36.84 -23.34 -17.69
C PRO A 165 -36.48 -21.85 -17.56
N VAL A 166 -35.58 -21.36 -18.43
CA VAL A 166 -35.15 -19.97 -18.44
C VAL A 166 -35.89 -19.20 -19.54
N GLU A 167 -36.67 -18.18 -19.17
CA GLU A 167 -37.48 -17.39 -20.12
C GLU A 167 -36.79 -16.10 -20.58
N ILE A 168 -36.06 -15.44 -19.67
CA ILE A 168 -35.45 -14.12 -19.87
C ILE A 168 -33.92 -14.24 -19.73
N LEU A 169 -33.19 -13.71 -20.71
CA LEU A 169 -31.74 -13.56 -20.66
C LEU A 169 -31.37 -12.09 -20.48
N GLU A 170 -30.81 -11.73 -19.31
CA GLU A 170 -30.22 -10.41 -19.08
C GLU A 170 -28.75 -10.41 -19.53
N GLY A 171 -28.31 -9.42 -20.31
CA GLY A 171 -26.94 -9.41 -20.81
C GLY A 171 -26.53 -8.19 -21.64
N ASP A 172 -25.37 -8.32 -22.30
CA ASP A 172 -24.83 -7.29 -23.18
C ASP A 172 -25.59 -7.20 -24.53
N GLY A 173 -25.16 -6.29 -25.41
CA GLY A 173 -25.79 -6.12 -26.72
C GLY A 173 -25.61 -7.29 -27.70
N ASP A 174 -24.81 -8.31 -27.38
CA ASP A 174 -24.40 -9.36 -28.32
C ASP A 174 -25.50 -10.41 -28.54
N ASN A 175 -25.91 -10.60 -29.80
CA ASN A 175 -26.99 -11.52 -30.17
C ASN A 175 -26.48 -12.93 -30.55
N THR A 176 -25.17 -13.18 -30.51
CA THR A 176 -24.58 -14.49 -30.84
C THR A 176 -25.10 -15.61 -29.94
N MET A 177 -25.19 -15.39 -28.62
CA MET A 177 -25.71 -16.40 -27.69
C MET A 177 -27.19 -16.73 -27.97
N ILE A 178 -28.04 -15.74 -28.20
CA ILE A 178 -29.49 -15.97 -28.47
C ILE A 178 -29.71 -16.63 -29.83
N SER A 179 -28.95 -16.22 -30.85
CA SER A 179 -28.96 -16.89 -32.16
C SER A 179 -28.62 -18.38 -32.01
N ARG A 180 -27.65 -18.71 -31.16
CA ARG A 180 -27.27 -20.09 -30.86
C ARG A 180 -28.23 -20.83 -29.94
N ILE A 181 -28.87 -20.20 -28.96
CA ILE A 181 -29.95 -20.83 -28.19
C ILE A 181 -31.08 -21.25 -29.13
N LYS A 182 -31.47 -20.37 -30.06
CA LYS A 182 -32.50 -20.66 -31.07
C LYS A 182 -32.07 -21.75 -32.06
N THR A 183 -30.80 -21.80 -32.46
CA THR A 183 -30.29 -22.76 -33.46
C THR A 183 -29.93 -24.11 -32.85
N ASP A 184 -29.25 -24.11 -31.71
CA ASP A 184 -28.66 -25.30 -31.07
C ASP A 184 -29.65 -25.99 -30.10
N LEU A 185 -30.65 -25.27 -29.56
CA LEU A 185 -31.68 -25.80 -28.64
C LEU A 185 -33.13 -25.61 -29.10
N GLY A 186 -33.40 -24.87 -30.18
CA GLY A 186 -34.76 -24.58 -30.65
C GLY A 186 -35.57 -23.61 -29.78
N LEU A 187 -35.00 -23.08 -28.70
CA LEU A 187 -35.70 -22.24 -27.73
C LEU A 187 -35.77 -20.78 -28.17
N THR A 188 -36.92 -20.12 -27.95
CA THR A 188 -37.09 -18.67 -28.16
C THR A 188 -37.19 -17.98 -26.81
N MET A 189 -36.17 -17.17 -26.47
CA MET A 189 -36.07 -16.45 -25.19
C MET A 189 -36.15 -14.94 -25.36
N LYS A 190 -36.69 -14.24 -24.35
CA LYS A 190 -36.72 -12.77 -24.33
C LYS A 190 -35.37 -12.21 -23.87
N LYS A 191 -34.77 -11.31 -24.65
CA LYS A 191 -33.56 -10.58 -24.23
C LYS A 191 -33.93 -9.33 -23.43
N ARG A 192 -33.20 -9.08 -22.35
CA ARG A 192 -33.19 -7.83 -21.60
C ARG A 192 -31.79 -7.24 -21.59
N LEU A 193 -31.64 -5.96 -21.92
CA LEU A 193 -30.32 -5.31 -22.00
C LEU A 193 -29.87 -4.79 -20.63
N ASP A 194 -28.59 -4.96 -20.29
CA ASP A 194 -28.02 -4.36 -19.09
C ASP A 194 -27.92 -2.83 -19.19
N ARG A 195 -28.41 -2.14 -18.14
CA ARG A 195 -28.45 -0.68 -18.08
C ARG A 195 -27.07 -0.01 -18.08
N ASN A 196 -26.06 -0.61 -17.44
CA ASN A 196 -24.71 -0.03 -17.42
C ASN A 196 -24.04 -0.18 -18.79
N HIS A 197 -24.27 -1.30 -19.48
CA HIS A 197 -23.79 -1.57 -20.82
C HIS A 197 -24.41 -0.62 -21.86
N VAL A 198 -25.71 -0.32 -21.76
CA VAL A 198 -26.39 0.68 -22.60
C VAL A 198 -25.75 2.08 -22.43
N VAL A 199 -25.52 2.54 -21.19
CA VAL A 199 -24.86 3.84 -20.91
C VAL A 199 -23.38 3.84 -21.36
N LYS A 200 -22.67 2.71 -21.25
CA LYS A 200 -21.28 2.55 -21.71
C LYS A 200 -21.18 2.62 -23.24
N ASN A 201 -22.12 1.99 -23.97
CA ASN A 201 -22.14 2.03 -25.43
C ASN A 201 -22.52 3.41 -25.97
N PHE A 202 -23.50 4.09 -25.36
CA PHE A 202 -23.79 5.50 -25.66
C PHE A 202 -22.54 6.38 -25.45
N GLY A 203 -21.80 6.16 -24.35
CA GLY A 203 -20.51 6.81 -24.11
C GLY A 203 -19.48 6.57 -25.21
N LYS A 204 -19.33 5.33 -25.70
CA LYS A 204 -18.41 5.01 -26.81
C LYS A 204 -18.76 5.77 -28.09
N GLN A 205 -20.06 5.94 -28.39
CA GLN A 205 -20.52 6.70 -29.57
C GLN A 205 -20.19 8.20 -29.46
N LEU A 206 -20.28 8.77 -28.25
CA LEU A 206 -19.78 10.12 -28.00
C LEU A 206 -18.25 10.18 -28.16
N TYR A 207 -17.51 9.17 -27.69
CA TYR A 207 -16.05 9.11 -27.86
C TYR A 207 -15.59 8.94 -29.31
N THR A 208 -16.39 8.33 -30.20
CA THR A 208 -16.05 8.27 -31.64
C THR A 208 -16.07 9.64 -32.34
N LEU A 209 -16.56 10.70 -31.70
CA LEU A 209 -16.43 12.08 -32.20
C LEU A 209 -15.06 12.71 -31.88
N HIS A 210 -14.25 12.11 -30.99
CA HIS A 210 -12.88 12.56 -30.74
C HIS A 210 -11.97 12.17 -31.93
N GLY A 211 -11.74 13.14 -32.82
CA GLY A 211 -10.92 12.97 -34.04
C GLY A 211 -11.56 13.60 -35.27
N THR A 212 -12.86 13.89 -35.24
CA THR A 212 -13.56 14.58 -36.33
C THR A 212 -13.10 16.03 -36.43
N LYS A 213 -12.66 16.46 -37.62
CA LYS A 213 -12.22 17.84 -37.86
C LYS A 213 -13.33 18.83 -37.51
N GLY A 214 -13.01 19.83 -36.67
CA GLY A 214 -13.94 20.89 -36.28
C GLY A 214 -14.87 20.58 -35.10
N VAL A 215 -14.81 19.39 -34.50
CA VAL A 215 -15.65 19.03 -33.33
C VAL A 215 -14.81 19.03 -32.05
N LYS A 216 -15.12 19.94 -31.11
CA LYS A 216 -14.42 20.05 -29.80
C LYS A 216 -15.28 19.52 -28.65
N LEU A 217 -15.35 18.20 -28.53
CA LEU A 217 -16.01 17.53 -27.40
C LEU A 217 -15.02 17.28 -26.26
N SER A 218 -15.34 17.66 -25.01
CA SER A 218 -14.47 17.45 -23.85
C SER A 218 -14.92 16.28 -22.97
N LYS A 219 -13.98 15.64 -22.25
CA LYS A 219 -14.26 14.53 -21.31
C LYS A 219 -15.38 14.89 -20.32
N ASN A 220 -15.43 16.14 -19.86
CA ASN A 220 -16.46 16.64 -18.96
C ASN A 220 -17.86 16.74 -19.60
N VAL A 221 -17.95 17.15 -20.88
CA VAL A 221 -19.22 17.16 -21.61
C VAL A 221 -19.70 15.73 -21.86
N VAL A 222 -18.82 14.79 -22.24
CA VAL A 222 -19.20 13.36 -22.41
C VAL A 222 -19.78 12.78 -21.11
N ILE A 223 -19.10 13.00 -19.98
CA ILE A 223 -19.57 12.54 -18.65
C ILE A 223 -20.93 13.17 -18.30
N HIS A 224 -21.16 14.44 -18.63
CA HIS A 224 -22.44 15.12 -18.43
C HIS A 224 -23.56 14.52 -19.30
N LEU A 225 -23.33 14.35 -20.61
CA LEU A 225 -24.30 13.73 -21.52
C LEU A 225 -24.67 12.31 -21.09
N GLN A 226 -23.69 11.50 -20.65
CA GLN A 226 -23.94 10.16 -20.09
C GLN A 226 -24.77 10.20 -18.80
N LYS A 227 -24.59 11.20 -17.92
CA LYS A 227 -25.42 11.38 -16.71
C LYS A 227 -26.87 11.72 -17.08
N CYS A 228 -27.07 12.66 -18.02
CA CYS A 228 -28.40 13.03 -18.49
C CYS A 228 -29.13 11.86 -19.17
N PHE A 229 -28.44 11.10 -20.01
CA PHE A 229 -28.96 9.87 -20.61
C PHE A 229 -29.30 8.81 -19.53
N LYS A 230 -28.40 8.55 -18.58
CA LYS A 230 -28.65 7.62 -17.46
C LYS A 230 -29.83 8.03 -16.58
N TYR A 231 -30.12 9.34 -16.46
CA TYR A 231 -31.29 9.87 -15.77
C TYR A 231 -32.58 9.67 -16.56
N ALA A 232 -32.59 9.88 -17.88
CA ALA A 232 -33.75 9.56 -18.73
C ALA A 232 -34.10 8.07 -18.64
N LEU A 233 -33.09 7.18 -18.71
CA LEU A 233 -33.24 5.74 -18.45
C LEU A 233 -33.67 5.39 -17.01
N ALA A 234 -33.64 6.33 -16.06
CA ALA A 234 -34.02 6.10 -14.66
C ALA A 234 -35.48 6.42 -14.35
N LYS A 235 -36.11 7.27 -15.17
CA LYS A 235 -37.36 7.95 -14.84
C LYS A 235 -38.54 7.55 -15.71
N ASN A 236 -38.28 6.88 -16.83
CA ASN A 236 -39.29 6.53 -17.82
C ASN A 236 -39.45 5.01 -17.86
N HIS A 237 -40.70 4.55 -17.71
CA HIS A 237 -41.09 3.14 -17.67
C HIS A 237 -42.13 2.78 -18.75
N ASN A 238 -42.33 3.66 -19.73
CA ASN A 238 -43.15 3.43 -20.91
C ASN A 238 -42.44 4.00 -22.15
N LYS A 239 -42.79 3.50 -23.33
CA LYS A 239 -42.13 3.86 -24.61
C LYS A 239 -42.30 5.35 -24.95
N HIS A 240 -43.50 5.89 -24.77
CA HIS A 240 -43.85 7.27 -25.11
C HIS A 240 -43.00 8.30 -24.33
N ASP A 241 -43.01 8.24 -22.99
CA ASP A 241 -42.21 9.12 -22.14
C ASP A 241 -40.70 8.89 -22.31
N MET A 242 -40.27 7.67 -22.68
CA MET A 242 -38.87 7.42 -23.01
C MET A 242 -38.47 8.15 -24.30
N GLU A 243 -39.19 7.97 -25.40
CA GLU A 243 -38.92 8.65 -26.67
C GLU A 243 -38.96 10.17 -26.53
N GLU A 244 -39.97 10.70 -25.85
CA GLU A 244 -40.17 12.14 -25.70
C GLU A 244 -39.04 12.80 -24.89
N ASN A 245 -38.61 12.19 -23.78
CA ASN A 245 -37.48 12.69 -23.00
C ASN A 245 -36.13 12.48 -23.73
N LEU A 246 -35.97 11.43 -24.53
CA LEU A 246 -34.76 11.23 -25.35
C LEU A 246 -34.65 12.28 -26.48
N LYS A 247 -35.76 12.64 -27.12
CA LYS A 247 -35.84 13.77 -28.08
C LYS A 247 -35.52 15.12 -27.41
N ALA A 248 -36.02 15.34 -26.20
CA ALA A 248 -35.78 16.58 -25.44
C ALA A 248 -34.35 16.73 -24.91
N LEU A 249 -33.60 15.63 -24.74
CA LEU A 249 -32.28 15.63 -24.09
C LEU A 249 -31.25 16.53 -24.77
N LEU A 250 -31.17 16.50 -26.10
CA LEU A 250 -30.13 17.19 -26.88
C LEU A 250 -30.43 18.70 -27.01
N PRO A 251 -31.62 19.15 -27.48
CA PRO A 251 -31.99 20.57 -27.51
C PRO A 251 -31.77 21.26 -26.15
N HIS A 252 -32.12 20.57 -25.05
CA HIS A 252 -31.92 21.05 -23.70
C HIS A 252 -30.47 21.43 -23.37
N GLN A 253 -29.45 20.77 -23.93
CA GLN A 253 -28.04 21.12 -23.67
C GLN A 253 -27.61 22.40 -24.41
N PHE A 254 -28.32 22.78 -25.46
CA PHE A 254 -28.10 24.00 -26.26
C PHE A 254 -29.01 25.16 -25.81
N GLY A 255 -29.67 25.04 -24.65
CA GLY A 255 -30.57 26.05 -24.11
C GLY A 255 -31.97 26.07 -24.74
N ASP A 256 -32.26 25.16 -25.67
CA ASP A 256 -33.59 25.00 -26.25
C ASP A 256 -34.45 24.15 -25.31
N HIS A 257 -35.47 24.79 -24.74
CA HIS A 257 -36.39 24.20 -23.78
C HIS A 257 -37.82 24.07 -24.34
N SER A 258 -37.99 24.14 -25.67
CA SER A 258 -39.27 23.95 -26.36
C SER A 258 -39.88 22.56 -26.07
N LEU A 259 -39.09 21.49 -26.29
CA LEU A 259 -39.48 20.10 -26.11
C LEU A 259 -39.39 19.59 -24.65
N CYS A 260 -39.14 20.47 -23.68
CA CYS A 260 -38.89 20.08 -22.29
C CYS A 260 -40.16 20.05 -21.41
N LYS A 261 -40.45 18.91 -20.76
CA LYS A 261 -41.46 18.80 -19.68
C LYS A 261 -40.92 19.26 -18.32
N ASP A 262 -41.83 19.73 -17.46
CA ASP A 262 -41.54 20.19 -16.08
C ASP A 262 -40.87 19.12 -15.22
N ARG A 263 -41.22 17.84 -15.38
CA ARG A 263 -40.59 16.73 -14.65
C ARG A 263 -39.11 16.52 -15.01
N PHE A 264 -38.66 16.98 -16.17
CA PHE A 264 -37.27 16.84 -16.62
C PHE A 264 -36.46 18.13 -16.49
N CYS A 265 -37.04 19.28 -16.85
CA CYS A 265 -36.30 20.52 -17.04
C CYS A 265 -36.40 21.50 -15.86
N GLY A 266 -35.26 21.79 -15.23
CA GLY A 266 -35.18 22.76 -14.13
C GLY A 266 -35.55 24.19 -14.53
N PHE A 267 -35.35 24.57 -15.80
CA PHE A 267 -35.73 25.89 -16.33
C PHE A 267 -37.26 26.08 -16.37
N LYS A 268 -38.00 25.04 -16.80
CA LYS A 268 -39.48 25.05 -16.80
C LYS A 268 -40.05 25.12 -15.37
N ARG A 269 -39.40 24.47 -14.39
CA ARG A 269 -39.80 24.51 -12.98
C ARG A 269 -39.55 25.86 -12.29
N ASN A 270 -38.59 26.65 -12.77
CA ASN A 270 -38.24 27.94 -12.15
C ASN A 270 -37.68 28.90 -13.23
N PRO A 271 -38.55 29.54 -14.02
CA PRO A 271 -38.12 30.36 -15.15
C PRO A 271 -37.64 31.75 -14.70
N LYS A 272 -36.48 32.15 -15.25
CA LYS A 272 -35.73 33.42 -15.11
C LYS A 272 -34.64 33.47 -14.02
N GLU A 273 -33.56 34.18 -14.40
CA GLU A 273 -32.34 34.58 -13.70
C GLU A 273 -31.42 33.50 -13.06
N ASN A 274 -31.94 32.42 -12.47
CA ASN A 274 -31.09 31.48 -11.70
C ASN A 274 -31.00 30.04 -12.26
N TYR A 275 -31.50 29.77 -13.47
CA TYR A 275 -31.27 28.47 -14.12
C TYR A 275 -29.86 28.37 -14.71
N VAL A 276 -29.12 27.37 -14.25
CA VAL A 276 -27.69 27.20 -14.52
C VAL A 276 -27.40 25.72 -14.77
N HIS A 277 -26.70 25.38 -15.86
CA HIS A 277 -26.30 24.01 -16.15
C HIS A 277 -25.16 23.57 -15.24
N ARG A 278 -25.46 23.27 -13.96
CA ARG A 278 -24.50 22.97 -12.88
C ARG A 278 -23.46 21.87 -13.18
N SER A 279 -23.64 21.09 -14.24
CA SER A 279 -22.77 19.98 -14.65
C SER A 279 -22.12 20.15 -16.03
N LEU A 280 -22.38 21.25 -16.75
CA LEU A 280 -21.64 21.63 -17.95
C LEU A 280 -20.42 22.53 -17.61
N PRO A 281 -19.35 22.53 -18.42
CA PRO A 281 -18.25 23.49 -18.30
C PRO A 281 -18.77 24.93 -18.31
N TYR A 282 -18.19 25.79 -17.49
CA TYR A 282 -18.61 27.19 -17.32
C TYR A 282 -20.09 27.39 -16.97
N LYS A 283 -20.79 26.33 -16.52
CA LYS A 283 -22.18 26.39 -16.03
C LYS A 283 -23.23 26.85 -17.06
N ALA A 284 -22.85 26.99 -18.33
CA ALA A 284 -23.66 27.52 -19.42
C ALA A 284 -24.12 26.44 -20.42
N ALA A 285 -25.06 26.79 -21.30
CA ALA A 285 -25.48 25.94 -22.41
C ALA A 285 -24.39 25.85 -23.50
N LEU A 286 -24.40 24.75 -24.27
CA LEU A 286 -23.56 24.56 -25.45
C LEU A 286 -24.00 25.52 -26.58
N LYS A 287 -23.03 26.01 -27.37
CA LYS A 287 -23.26 27.03 -28.43
C LYS A 287 -22.65 26.68 -29.80
N ASP A 288 -22.12 25.47 -29.95
CA ASP A 288 -21.42 25.03 -31.17
C ASP A 288 -22.39 24.24 -32.07
N ASP A 289 -22.88 24.86 -33.14
CA ASP A 289 -23.82 24.24 -34.08
C ASP A 289 -23.20 23.10 -34.91
N ASN A 290 -21.88 23.10 -35.10
CA ASN A 290 -21.18 21.99 -35.72
C ASN A 290 -21.18 20.78 -34.79
N LEU A 291 -20.92 20.99 -33.49
CA LEU A 291 -21.07 19.95 -32.46
C LEU A 291 -22.53 19.47 -32.35
N ARG A 292 -23.52 20.37 -32.41
CA ARG A 292 -24.96 20.00 -32.40
C ARG A 292 -25.28 19.03 -33.54
N SER A 293 -24.84 19.37 -34.75
CA SER A 293 -25.06 18.58 -35.97
C SER A 293 -24.43 17.18 -35.89
N HIS A 294 -23.28 17.04 -35.23
CA HIS A 294 -22.61 15.75 -35.03
C HIS A 294 -23.20 14.91 -33.87
N LEU A 295 -23.85 15.55 -32.88
CA LEU A 295 -24.53 14.85 -31.79
C LEU A 295 -25.92 14.34 -32.19
N GLN A 296 -26.63 15.04 -33.08
CA GLN A 296 -28.01 14.72 -33.47
C GLN A 296 -28.20 13.24 -33.89
N PRO A 297 -27.37 12.66 -34.79
CA PRO A 297 -27.55 11.26 -35.22
C PRO A 297 -27.39 10.23 -34.08
N ILE A 298 -26.58 10.54 -33.06
CA ILE A 298 -26.36 9.67 -31.90
C ILE A 298 -27.60 9.66 -31.00
N PHE A 299 -28.22 10.83 -30.79
CA PHE A 299 -29.45 10.96 -30.01
C PHE A 299 -30.67 10.42 -30.77
N ASP A 300 -30.72 10.55 -32.10
CA ASP A 300 -31.76 9.95 -32.94
C ASP A 300 -31.68 8.41 -32.89
N GLN A 301 -30.48 7.83 -33.00
CA GLN A 301 -30.28 6.39 -32.86
C GLN A 301 -30.62 5.88 -31.45
N ALA A 302 -30.35 6.66 -30.40
CA ALA A 302 -30.79 6.34 -29.04
C ALA A 302 -32.32 6.38 -28.92
N THR A 303 -32.97 7.38 -29.51
CA THR A 303 -34.44 7.54 -29.54
C THR A 303 -35.11 6.39 -30.28
N ALA A 304 -34.58 5.98 -31.44
CA ALA A 304 -35.09 4.84 -32.21
C ALA A 304 -35.02 3.49 -31.45
N ARG A 305 -34.25 3.42 -30.35
CA ARG A 305 -34.14 2.24 -29.47
C ARG A 305 -34.92 2.38 -28.15
N ALA A 306 -35.71 3.44 -27.96
CA ALA A 306 -36.42 3.72 -26.72
C ALA A 306 -37.24 2.54 -26.18
N GLU A 307 -37.87 1.76 -27.06
CA GLU A 307 -38.63 0.55 -26.70
C GLU A 307 -37.76 -0.51 -26.00
N GLN A 308 -36.51 -0.69 -26.45
CA GLN A 308 -35.53 -1.60 -25.82
C GLN A 308 -34.99 -1.06 -24.49
N TYR A 309 -35.26 0.20 -24.17
CA TYR A 309 -34.79 0.88 -22.97
C TYR A 309 -35.85 0.98 -21.87
N VAL A 310 -37.09 0.58 -22.13
CA VAL A 310 -38.19 0.54 -21.15
C VAL A 310 -37.97 -0.55 -20.09
N ASP A 311 -37.52 -1.72 -20.53
CA ASP A 311 -37.31 -2.93 -19.72
C ASP A 311 -35.80 -3.26 -19.71
N LEU A 312 -35.04 -2.62 -18.82
CA LEU A 312 -33.58 -2.78 -18.68
C LEU A 312 -33.22 -3.57 -17.42
N GLY A 313 -32.26 -4.48 -17.57
CA GLY A 313 -31.70 -5.34 -16.53
C GLY A 313 -30.57 -4.68 -15.74
N SER A 314 -30.06 -5.39 -14.73
CA SER A 314 -29.01 -4.86 -13.84
C SER A 314 -27.96 -5.89 -13.45
N SER A 315 -26.77 -5.75 -14.06
CA SER A 315 -25.55 -6.49 -13.71
C SER A 315 -25.18 -6.42 -12.21
N GLN A 316 -25.67 -5.40 -11.48
CA GLN A 316 -25.39 -5.22 -10.06
C GLN A 316 -25.86 -6.39 -9.19
N GLN A 317 -26.90 -7.12 -9.60
CA GLN A 317 -27.34 -8.32 -8.89
C GLN A 317 -26.34 -9.48 -9.08
N CYS A 318 -25.77 -9.62 -10.27
CA CYS A 318 -24.69 -10.58 -10.54
C CYS A 318 -23.39 -10.19 -9.81
N GLU A 319 -23.03 -8.90 -9.80
CA GLU A 319 -21.89 -8.38 -9.04
C GLU A 319 -22.08 -8.61 -7.53
N HIS A 320 -23.29 -8.40 -7.01
CA HIS A 320 -23.64 -8.69 -5.62
C HIS A 320 -23.56 -10.19 -5.31
N ALA A 321 -24.11 -11.06 -6.17
CA ALA A 321 -24.02 -12.50 -6.01
C ALA A 321 -22.56 -12.99 -6.01
N ASN A 322 -21.76 -12.53 -6.98
CA ASN A 322 -20.33 -12.83 -7.05
C ASN A 322 -19.59 -12.34 -5.80
N ARG A 323 -19.89 -11.13 -5.32
CA ARG A 323 -19.28 -10.58 -4.09
C ARG A 323 -19.66 -11.37 -2.84
N GLU A 324 -20.94 -11.74 -2.70
CA GLU A 324 -21.43 -12.54 -1.56
C GLU A 324 -20.87 -13.96 -1.56
N VAL A 325 -20.66 -14.56 -2.74
CA VAL A 325 -19.93 -15.83 -2.91
C VAL A 325 -18.46 -15.64 -2.54
N THR A 326 -17.76 -14.63 -3.07
CA THR A 326 -16.35 -14.35 -2.75
C THR A 326 -16.12 -14.12 -1.25
N LEU A 327 -17.02 -13.38 -0.58
CA LEU A 327 -16.94 -13.12 0.87
C LEU A 327 -17.12 -14.38 1.71
N ARG A 328 -17.97 -15.33 1.29
CA ARG A 328 -18.17 -16.61 1.99
C ARG A 328 -17.24 -17.73 1.49
N VAL A 329 -16.55 -17.52 0.37
CA VAL A 329 -15.60 -18.44 -0.25
C VAL A 329 -14.24 -17.73 -0.43
N PRO A 330 -13.53 -17.39 0.67
CA PRO A 330 -12.27 -16.65 0.60
C PRO A 330 -11.09 -17.54 0.18
N LYS A 331 -11.03 -17.91 -1.11
CA LYS A 331 -9.81 -18.52 -1.70
C LYS A 331 -8.68 -17.51 -1.94
N SER A 332 -8.94 -16.21 -1.77
CA SER A 332 -7.93 -15.14 -1.83
C SER A 332 -7.03 -15.05 -0.60
N HIS A 333 -7.36 -15.72 0.51
CA HIS A 333 -6.57 -15.64 1.75
C HIS A 333 -6.10 -16.99 2.29
N HIS A 334 -6.79 -18.11 2.01
CA HIS A 334 -6.31 -19.44 2.41
C HIS A 334 -6.42 -20.45 1.26
N TYR A 335 -5.27 -21.07 0.94
CA TYR A 335 -5.16 -22.10 -0.10
C TYR A 335 -6.00 -23.34 0.23
N GLY A 336 -6.66 -23.89 -0.78
CA GLY A 336 -7.74 -24.85 -0.62
C GLY A 336 -7.36 -26.17 0.08
N ASN A 337 -8.08 -26.48 1.17
CA ASN A 337 -8.38 -27.85 1.63
C ASN A 337 -9.59 -27.82 2.57
N SER A 338 -10.80 -28.05 2.06
CA SER A 338 -11.90 -28.69 2.80
C SER A 338 -13.12 -28.92 1.91
N GLU A 339 -13.96 -29.86 2.33
CA GLU A 339 -15.30 -30.19 1.80
C GLU A 339 -16.28 -29.00 1.75
N SER A 340 -15.89 -27.88 2.35
CA SER A 340 -16.73 -26.71 2.58
C SER A 340 -16.84 -25.75 1.39
N LEU A 341 -16.18 -25.99 0.25
CA LEU A 341 -16.34 -25.13 -0.94
C LEU A 341 -17.79 -25.16 -1.42
N ASP A 342 -18.28 -26.35 -1.77
CA ASP A 342 -19.63 -26.55 -2.31
C ASP A 342 -20.68 -26.15 -1.26
N PHE A 343 -20.44 -26.47 0.01
CA PHE A 343 -21.31 -26.02 1.11
C PHE A 343 -21.35 -24.49 1.24
N ARG A 344 -20.23 -23.77 1.06
CA ARG A 344 -20.20 -22.31 1.16
C ARG A 344 -20.75 -21.62 -0.09
N VAL A 345 -20.61 -22.22 -1.27
CA VAL A 345 -21.31 -21.77 -2.49
C VAL A 345 -22.81 -21.99 -2.35
N ASN A 346 -23.24 -23.18 -1.91
CA ASN A 346 -24.66 -23.49 -1.69
C ASN A 346 -25.27 -22.64 -0.57
N ALA A 347 -24.55 -22.39 0.52
CA ALA A 347 -24.97 -21.46 1.58
C ALA A 347 -25.03 -20.01 1.09
N SER A 348 -24.16 -19.61 0.16
CA SER A 348 -24.23 -18.28 -0.48
C SER A 348 -25.44 -18.17 -1.39
N ALA A 349 -25.72 -19.18 -2.21
CA ALA A 349 -26.91 -19.25 -3.05
C ALA A 349 -28.20 -19.23 -2.19
N ALA A 350 -28.24 -20.04 -1.13
CA ALA A 350 -29.34 -20.05 -0.17
C ALA A 350 -29.50 -18.68 0.52
N PHE A 351 -28.41 -18.01 0.91
CA PHE A 351 -28.47 -16.65 1.45
C PHE A 351 -28.95 -15.60 0.44
N ILE A 352 -28.56 -15.71 -0.84
CA ILE A 352 -28.98 -14.80 -1.90
C ILE A 352 -30.49 -14.95 -2.16
N ASN A 353 -30.98 -16.20 -2.20
CA ASN A 353 -32.38 -16.51 -2.50
C ASN A 353 -33.31 -16.28 -1.29
N GLU A 354 -32.94 -16.82 -0.12
CA GLU A 354 -33.78 -16.81 1.10
C GLU A 354 -33.44 -15.66 2.06
N GLY A 355 -32.39 -14.90 1.78
CA GLY A 355 -31.93 -13.81 2.64
C GLY A 355 -31.37 -14.31 3.97
N ARG A 356 -31.53 -13.50 5.02
CA ARG A 356 -30.92 -13.75 6.34
C ARG A 356 -31.57 -14.88 7.15
N SER A 357 -32.71 -15.41 6.69
CA SER A 357 -33.41 -16.54 7.32
C SER A 357 -33.06 -17.90 6.70
N TYR A 358 -32.14 -17.94 5.72
CA TYR A 358 -31.77 -19.18 5.01
C TYR A 358 -31.38 -20.32 5.96
N ILE A 359 -30.60 -20.05 7.02
CA ILE A 359 -30.20 -21.08 8.01
C ILE A 359 -31.43 -21.69 8.70
N SER A 360 -32.39 -20.85 9.12
CA SER A 360 -33.61 -21.32 9.78
C SER A 360 -34.50 -22.14 8.84
N LYS A 361 -34.55 -21.79 7.54
CA LYS A 361 -35.29 -22.54 6.53
C LYS A 361 -34.60 -23.87 6.19
N VAL A 362 -33.29 -23.84 5.92
CA VAL A 362 -32.47 -25.03 5.63
C VAL A 362 -32.53 -26.03 6.80
N ASN A 363 -32.42 -25.58 8.05
CA ASN A 363 -32.56 -26.46 9.21
C ASN A 363 -33.94 -27.13 9.25
N LYS A 364 -35.03 -26.37 9.06
CA LYS A 364 -36.40 -26.93 8.99
C LYS A 364 -36.57 -27.95 7.86
N MET A 365 -36.02 -27.67 6.67
CA MET A 365 -36.05 -28.61 5.53
C MET A 365 -35.18 -29.85 5.75
N ALA A 366 -34.11 -29.75 6.55
CA ALA A 366 -33.26 -30.86 6.97
C ALA A 366 -33.83 -31.65 8.19
N GLY A 367 -35.03 -31.31 8.67
CA GLY A 367 -35.63 -31.94 9.86
C GLY A 367 -34.98 -31.52 11.20
N ILE A 368 -34.10 -30.52 11.19
CA ILE A 368 -33.38 -30.03 12.38
C ILE A 368 -34.11 -28.82 12.94
N SER A 369 -34.44 -28.84 14.23
CA SER A 369 -35.01 -27.65 14.90
C SER A 369 -33.98 -26.52 14.91
N PRO A 370 -34.25 -25.35 14.30
CA PRO A 370 -33.29 -24.24 14.28
C PRO A 370 -33.05 -23.62 15.66
N GLY A 371 -33.97 -23.81 16.62
CA GLY A 371 -33.87 -23.28 17.96
C GLY A 371 -34.15 -21.78 18.08
N LYS A 372 -34.65 -21.36 19.25
CA LYS A 372 -35.13 -19.99 19.52
C LYS A 372 -34.08 -18.90 19.21
N PHE A 373 -32.79 -19.18 19.45
CA PHE A 373 -31.71 -18.21 19.20
C PHE A 373 -31.44 -17.97 17.71
N THR A 374 -31.46 -19.00 16.87
CA THR A 374 -31.24 -18.88 15.42
C THR A 374 -32.38 -18.13 14.77
N GLU A 375 -33.62 -18.45 15.14
CA GLU A 375 -34.81 -17.74 14.65
C GLU A 375 -34.82 -16.28 15.14
N SER A 376 -34.57 -16.04 16.42
CA SER A 376 -34.48 -14.67 16.96
C SER A 376 -33.35 -13.85 16.31
N HIS A 377 -32.23 -14.47 15.95
CA HIS A 377 -31.13 -13.79 15.24
C HIS A 377 -31.53 -13.44 13.81
N ALA A 378 -32.13 -14.39 13.07
CA ALA A 378 -32.64 -14.15 11.72
C ALA A 378 -33.64 -12.99 11.70
N ASP A 379 -34.61 -12.99 12.62
CA ASP A 379 -35.61 -11.93 12.77
C ASP A 379 -35.00 -10.58 13.14
N LYS A 380 -34.05 -10.55 14.09
CA LYS A 380 -33.37 -9.31 14.49
C LYS A 380 -32.58 -8.70 13.32
N GLN A 381 -31.94 -9.53 12.50
CA GLN A 381 -31.22 -9.08 11.31
C GLN A 381 -32.16 -8.68 10.16
N TYR A 382 -33.29 -9.36 10.00
CA TYR A 382 -34.34 -8.98 9.04
C TYR A 382 -34.95 -7.61 9.39
N LYS A 383 -35.34 -7.41 10.65
CA LYS A 383 -35.81 -6.11 11.18
C LYS A 383 -34.76 -5.00 11.04
N ARG A 384 -33.47 -5.31 11.21
CA ARG A 384 -32.37 -4.36 10.91
C ARG A 384 -32.28 -4.00 9.42
N ARG A 385 -32.42 -4.98 8.51
CA ARG A 385 -32.42 -4.74 7.06
C ARG A 385 -33.55 -3.79 6.65
N LEU A 386 -34.78 -4.04 7.12
CA LEU A 386 -35.94 -3.18 6.85
C LEU A 386 -35.71 -1.74 7.33
N LYS A 387 -35.25 -1.54 8.57
CA LYS A 387 -34.92 -0.20 9.10
C LYS A 387 -33.82 0.51 8.32
N VAL A 388 -32.87 -0.22 7.73
CA VAL A 388 -31.86 0.36 6.83
C VAL A 388 -32.51 0.74 5.50
N GLU A 389 -33.28 -0.14 4.85
CA GLU A 389 -34.00 0.17 3.60
C GLU A 389 -34.93 1.38 3.75
N GLU A 390 -35.65 1.52 4.86
CA GLU A 390 -36.46 2.70 5.19
C GLU A 390 -35.60 3.96 5.30
N LYS A 391 -34.50 3.93 6.07
CA LYS A 391 -33.57 5.06 6.18
C LYS A 391 -32.96 5.44 4.85
N LEU A 392 -32.71 4.49 3.95
CA LEU A 392 -32.14 4.74 2.61
C LEU A 392 -33.14 5.40 1.64
N LYS A 393 -34.46 5.32 1.90
CA LYS A 393 -35.50 6.03 1.14
C LYS A 393 -35.65 7.50 1.56
N LEU A 394 -35.08 7.93 2.70
CA LEU A 394 -35.21 9.29 3.20
C LEU A 394 -34.32 10.29 2.40
N PRO A 395 -34.86 11.41 1.90
CA PRO A 395 -34.08 12.43 1.18
C PRO A 395 -32.93 13.04 2.01
N SER A 396 -33.06 13.09 3.33
CA SER A 396 -31.99 13.51 4.25
C SER A 396 -30.78 12.57 4.20
N THR A 397 -31.00 11.27 4.06
CA THR A 397 -29.95 10.26 3.93
C THR A 397 -29.25 10.34 2.57
N GLU A 398 -29.97 10.66 1.50
CA GLU A 398 -29.37 10.93 0.18
C GLU A 398 -28.50 12.20 0.20
N ARG A 399 -29.00 13.29 0.80
CA ARG A 399 -28.21 14.52 1.03
C ARG A 399 -26.98 14.24 1.87
N ARG A 400 -27.10 13.53 3.00
CA ARG A 400 -25.96 13.19 3.86
C ARG A 400 -24.95 12.27 3.16
N ARG A 401 -25.38 11.35 2.29
CA ARG A 401 -24.49 10.55 1.43
C ARG A 401 -23.73 11.41 0.41
N MET A 402 -24.39 12.38 -0.23
CA MET A 402 -23.70 13.32 -1.12
C MET A 402 -22.70 14.20 -0.36
N GLN A 403 -23.07 14.67 0.84
CA GLN A 403 -22.21 15.46 1.71
C GLN A 403 -20.98 14.66 2.17
N LEU A 404 -21.16 13.45 2.72
CA LEU A 404 -20.07 12.53 3.10
C LEU A 404 -19.18 12.14 1.91
N LYS A 405 -19.73 12.11 0.69
CA LYS A 405 -18.95 11.89 -0.53
C LYS A 405 -18.15 13.14 -0.94
N GLN A 406 -18.70 14.34 -0.78
CA GLN A 406 -17.93 15.58 -0.98
C GLN A 406 -16.84 15.72 0.09
N GLU A 407 -17.16 15.50 1.36
CA GLU A 407 -16.20 15.47 2.48
C GLU A 407 -15.05 14.49 2.16
N ARG A 408 -15.36 13.22 1.83
CA ARG A 408 -14.34 12.23 1.41
C ARG A 408 -13.52 12.68 0.20
N ASN A 409 -14.16 13.19 -0.85
CA ASN A 409 -13.45 13.65 -2.03
C ASN A 409 -12.52 14.84 -1.73
N MET A 410 -12.90 15.75 -0.84
CA MET A 410 -12.05 16.86 -0.40
C MET A 410 -10.88 16.37 0.46
N THR A 411 -11.12 15.47 1.42
CA THR A 411 -10.04 14.86 2.23
C THR A 411 -9.07 14.06 1.35
N GLN A 412 -9.58 13.30 0.38
CA GLN A 412 -8.75 12.52 -0.54
C GLN A 412 -7.93 13.42 -1.47
N CYS A 413 -8.53 14.48 -2.02
CA CYS A 413 -7.81 15.47 -2.83
C CYS A 413 -6.74 16.22 -2.01
N ALA A 414 -7.00 16.52 -0.73
CA ALA A 414 -6.04 17.16 0.16
C ALA A 414 -4.84 16.24 0.47
N LEU A 415 -5.10 14.96 0.79
CA LEU A 415 -4.05 13.94 0.99
C LEU A 415 -3.21 13.74 -0.28
N GLN A 416 -3.85 13.64 -1.45
CA GLN A 416 -3.17 13.54 -2.75
C GLN A 416 -2.29 14.75 -3.06
N THR A 417 -2.71 15.95 -2.63
CA THR A 417 -1.90 17.18 -2.79
C THR A 417 -0.69 17.20 -1.84
N SER A 418 -0.78 16.57 -0.66
CA SER A 418 0.34 16.48 0.28
C SER A 418 1.30 15.31 0.01
N GLU A 419 0.82 14.21 -0.57
CA GLU A 419 1.59 12.99 -0.81
C GLU A 419 2.24 12.94 -2.21
N GLY A 420 1.82 13.84 -3.11
CA GLY A 420 2.36 14.00 -4.47
C GLY A 420 1.78 13.03 -5.50
N ASP A 421 2.14 13.24 -6.77
CA ASP A 421 1.56 12.58 -7.96
C ASP A 421 1.44 11.04 -7.84
N THR A 422 2.32 10.41 -7.06
CA THR A 422 2.36 8.96 -6.77
C THR A 422 1.10 8.42 -6.07
N TYR A 423 0.26 9.28 -5.48
CA TYR A 423 -0.94 8.87 -4.72
C TYR A 423 -2.26 9.31 -5.39
N GLU A 424 -2.21 9.88 -6.60
CA GLU A 424 -3.41 10.16 -7.39
C GLU A 424 -4.26 8.90 -7.65
N SER A 425 -5.57 9.06 -7.52
CA SER A 425 -6.54 7.97 -7.65
C SER A 425 -6.83 7.60 -9.11
N GLU A 426 -5.79 7.14 -9.82
CA GLU A 426 -5.86 6.32 -11.04
C GLU A 426 -4.56 5.48 -11.26
N ILE A 427 -3.57 5.53 -10.34
CA ILE A 427 -2.27 4.84 -10.48
C ILE A 427 -2.34 3.30 -10.49
N GLY A 428 -3.38 2.70 -9.90
CA GLY A 428 -3.66 1.25 -9.93
C GLY A 428 -4.06 0.67 -11.30
N LEU A 429 -3.69 1.34 -12.40
CA LEU A 429 -3.81 0.85 -13.78
C LEU A 429 -2.46 0.40 -14.37
N ARG A 430 -1.48 0.09 -13.51
CA ARG A 430 -0.22 -0.59 -13.88
C ARG A 430 0.09 -1.70 -12.89
N ASP A 431 0.52 -2.84 -13.42
CA ASP A 431 0.33 -4.13 -12.78
C ASP A 431 1.47 -4.60 -11.85
N ASP A 432 1.08 -5.53 -10.98
CA ASP A 432 1.88 -6.57 -10.30
C ASP A 432 2.84 -6.24 -9.14
N VAL A 433 2.34 -6.50 -7.91
CA VAL A 433 3.12 -7.05 -6.77
C VAL A 433 2.28 -8.08 -6.01
N ASP A 434 2.87 -9.23 -5.64
CA ASP A 434 2.49 -10.07 -4.48
C ASP A 434 3.73 -10.93 -4.06
N ILE A 435 4.27 -10.91 -2.84
CA ILE A 435 3.90 -11.60 -1.56
C ILE A 435 3.80 -13.15 -1.73
N GLU A 436 4.63 -14.01 -1.09
CA GLU A 436 4.62 -14.58 0.29
C GLU A 436 5.95 -15.39 0.52
N LYS A 437 6.39 -15.98 1.66
CA LYS A 437 5.71 -16.63 2.82
C LYS A 437 6.69 -16.99 3.98
N ILE A 438 6.18 -17.21 5.22
CA ILE A 438 6.93 -17.58 6.46
C ILE A 438 6.35 -18.88 7.13
N PRO A 439 7.10 -19.64 7.97
CA PRO A 439 6.63 -20.83 8.73
C PRO A 439 6.52 -20.67 10.27
N ASP A 440 6.13 -21.75 10.97
CA ASP A 440 5.38 -21.78 12.27
C ASP A 440 6.15 -22.28 13.53
N PRO A 441 5.58 -22.22 14.77
CA PRO A 441 6.33 -22.12 16.04
C PRO A 441 6.37 -23.38 16.97
N VAL A 442 6.89 -23.20 18.20
CA VAL A 442 7.08 -24.20 19.29
C VAL A 442 6.81 -23.55 20.70
N PRO A 443 6.67 -24.28 21.84
CA PRO A 443 5.64 -24.01 22.86
C PRO A 443 6.12 -23.44 24.23
N ARG A 444 5.19 -23.21 25.17
CA ARG A 444 5.41 -22.50 26.47
C ARG A 444 5.33 -23.34 27.76
N ARG A 445 5.71 -22.72 28.90
CA ARG A 445 5.63 -23.21 30.30
C ARG A 445 5.11 -22.12 31.26
N ASN A 446 4.31 -22.55 32.24
CA ASN A 446 3.53 -21.77 33.23
C ASN A 446 4.27 -21.36 34.53
N PHE A 447 3.76 -20.32 35.23
CA PHE A 447 4.06 -20.00 36.66
C PHE A 447 2.83 -19.38 37.41
N LYS A 448 2.86 -19.30 38.75
CA LYS A 448 1.70 -19.12 39.67
C LYS A 448 1.58 -17.73 40.35
N PRO A 449 0.38 -17.33 40.87
CA PRO A 449 0.11 -16.01 41.52
C PRO A 449 -0.01 -16.02 43.08
N VAL A 450 -0.21 -14.82 43.70
CA VAL A 450 -0.20 -14.52 45.16
C VAL A 450 -1.38 -13.58 45.59
N THR A 451 -1.72 -13.47 46.90
CA THR A 451 -2.98 -12.91 47.50
C THR A 451 -2.82 -11.76 48.53
N VAL A 452 -3.89 -10.96 48.82
CA VAL A 452 -3.93 -9.79 49.77
C VAL A 452 -5.31 -9.62 50.50
N SER A 453 -5.37 -8.91 51.66
CA SER A 453 -6.48 -8.82 52.68
C SER A 453 -7.28 -7.47 52.75
N ALA A 454 -8.03 -7.17 53.85
CA ALA A 454 -9.27 -6.33 53.85
C ALA A 454 -9.42 -5.19 54.91
N GLY A 455 -10.23 -4.15 54.59
CA GLY A 455 -10.66 -3.01 55.45
C GLY A 455 -11.78 -2.13 54.82
N SER A 456 -12.35 -1.15 55.53
CA SER A 456 -13.47 -0.27 55.04
C SER A 456 -13.01 1.04 54.36
N PRO A 457 -13.83 1.67 53.48
CA PRO A 457 -13.39 2.79 52.64
C PRO A 457 -13.86 4.20 53.05
N THR A 458 -13.09 5.22 52.66
CA THR A 458 -13.35 6.66 52.84
C THR A 458 -13.94 7.29 51.56
N LEU A 459 -14.90 8.22 51.70
CA LEU A 459 -15.54 8.92 50.57
C LEU A 459 -15.00 10.35 50.40
N VAL A 460 -14.54 10.68 49.20
CA VAL A 460 -14.06 12.02 48.84
C VAL A 460 -14.86 12.51 47.64
N ILE A 461 -15.61 13.60 47.81
CA ILE A 461 -16.35 14.27 46.74
C ILE A 461 -15.42 15.26 46.04
N PHE A 462 -15.36 15.29 44.71
CA PHE A 462 -14.47 16.17 43.95
C PHE A 462 -15.11 16.68 42.66
N ASP A 463 -14.57 17.80 42.16
CA ASP A 463 -15.02 18.48 40.93
C ASP A 463 -13.82 19.17 40.24
N LEU A 464 -13.89 19.35 38.90
CA LEU A 464 -12.79 19.86 38.08
C LEU A 464 -13.22 21.00 37.14
N GLU A 465 -12.60 22.17 37.30
CA GLU A 465 -12.64 23.19 36.25
C GLU A 465 -11.60 22.91 35.16
N THR A 466 -11.93 23.27 33.92
CA THR A 466 -11.11 22.94 32.74
C THR A 466 -11.13 24.03 31.66
N THR A 467 -10.24 23.92 30.67
CA THR A 467 -10.10 24.90 29.56
C THR A 467 -11.26 24.91 28.54
N ASP A 468 -11.96 23.78 28.35
CA ASP A 468 -13.08 23.57 27.41
C ASP A 468 -13.77 22.23 27.74
N LEU A 469 -14.89 21.92 27.09
CA LEU A 469 -15.53 20.59 27.15
C LEU A 469 -14.76 19.54 26.32
N ILE A 470 -14.97 18.26 26.61
CA ILE A 470 -14.42 17.14 25.82
C ILE A 470 -15.04 17.13 24.41
N ARG A 471 -14.21 17.22 23.36
CA ARG A 471 -14.65 17.23 21.95
C ARG A 471 -13.89 16.20 21.11
N GLY A 472 -14.53 15.05 20.86
CA GLY A 472 -13.96 13.99 20.02
C GLY A 472 -12.68 13.40 20.64
N ARG A 473 -11.53 13.59 19.99
CA ARG A 473 -10.20 13.19 20.52
C ARG A 473 -9.48 14.31 21.30
N HIS A 474 -10.05 15.51 21.40
CA HIS A 474 -9.45 16.62 22.12
C HIS A 474 -9.85 16.58 23.61
N MET A 475 -8.87 16.42 24.49
CA MET A 475 -9.06 16.45 25.95
C MET A 475 -8.68 17.84 26.50
N PRO A 476 -9.49 18.47 27.34
CA PRO A 476 -9.15 19.75 27.95
C PRO A 476 -8.10 19.60 29.07
N HIS A 477 -7.47 20.72 29.44
CA HIS A 477 -6.58 20.77 30.60
C HIS A 477 -7.35 21.22 31.85
N ILE A 478 -7.00 20.64 33.00
CA ILE A 478 -7.50 21.04 34.31
C ILE A 478 -6.97 22.44 34.65
N THR A 479 -7.83 23.29 35.20
CA THR A 479 -7.52 24.65 35.70
C THR A 479 -7.75 24.78 37.21
N GLN A 480 -8.65 23.99 37.79
CA GLN A 480 -8.86 23.88 39.24
C GLN A 480 -9.19 22.44 39.63
N ILE A 481 -8.72 22.01 40.80
CA ILE A 481 -9.13 20.76 41.45
C ILE A 481 -9.68 21.14 42.82
N ALA A 482 -10.95 20.82 43.07
CA ALA A 482 -11.56 20.93 44.39
C ALA A 482 -11.98 19.54 44.90
N ALA A 483 -11.84 19.30 46.20
CA ALA A 483 -12.38 18.11 46.84
C ALA A 483 -12.79 18.36 48.30
N VAL A 484 -13.68 17.51 48.82
CA VAL A 484 -14.11 17.47 50.21
C VAL A 484 -14.19 16.01 50.67
N GLU A 485 -13.59 15.69 51.81
CA GLU A 485 -13.83 14.40 52.48
C GLU A 485 -15.21 14.46 53.16
N PHE A 486 -16.02 13.43 52.95
CA PHE A 486 -17.46 13.48 53.22
C PHE A 486 -17.83 13.47 54.71
N GLU A 487 -17.08 12.76 55.56
CA GLU A 487 -17.41 12.61 56.98
C GLU A 487 -16.83 13.73 57.86
N THR A 488 -15.59 14.14 57.61
CA THR A 488 -14.89 15.22 58.34
C THR A 488 -15.14 16.61 57.75
N GLY A 489 -15.55 16.71 56.49
CA GLY A 489 -15.67 17.97 55.76
C GLY A 489 -14.33 18.63 55.42
N THR A 490 -13.21 17.89 55.48
CA THR A 490 -11.89 18.45 55.14
C THR A 490 -11.82 18.83 53.66
N LEU A 491 -11.51 20.10 53.37
CA LEU A 491 -11.46 20.66 52.01
C LEU A 491 -10.03 20.62 51.43
N PHE A 492 -9.96 20.34 50.13
CA PHE A 492 -8.78 20.51 49.29
C PHE A 492 -9.11 21.44 48.12
N ASN A 493 -8.20 22.35 47.78
CA ASN A 493 -8.30 23.23 46.61
C ASN A 493 -6.92 23.49 46.02
N THR A 494 -6.79 23.42 44.70
CA THR A 494 -5.61 23.96 44.01
C THR A 494 -5.96 24.45 42.60
N TYR A 495 -5.34 25.55 42.19
CA TYR A 495 -5.42 26.07 40.83
C TYR A 495 -4.19 25.65 40.04
N THR A 496 -4.37 25.25 38.78
CA THR A 496 -3.29 24.76 37.93
C THR A 496 -3.21 25.57 36.65
N VAL A 497 -1.99 25.96 36.25
CA VAL A 497 -1.76 26.76 35.04
C VAL A 497 -1.88 25.84 33.81
N PRO A 498 -2.85 26.06 32.91
CA PRO A 498 -3.05 25.19 31.76
C PRO A 498 -2.03 25.51 30.65
N LYS A 499 -1.59 24.49 29.90
CA LYS A 499 -0.76 24.67 28.69
C LYS A 499 -1.55 25.09 27.45
N LEU A 500 -2.87 25.10 27.53
CA LEU A 500 -3.78 25.49 26.44
C LEU A 500 -4.56 26.73 26.86
N PRO A 501 -4.92 27.63 25.92
CA PRO A 501 -5.75 28.78 26.24
C PRO A 501 -7.12 28.33 26.76
N ILE A 502 -7.59 28.97 27.83
CA ILE A 502 -8.96 28.80 28.33
C ILE A 502 -9.90 29.40 27.28
N THR A 503 -10.93 28.65 26.86
CA THR A 503 -11.87 29.13 25.84
C THR A 503 -12.79 30.22 26.40
N GLU A 504 -13.22 31.15 25.56
CA GLU A 504 -14.13 32.24 25.98
C GLU A 504 -15.43 31.72 26.63
N ALA A 505 -15.89 30.53 26.22
CA ALA A 505 -17.02 29.84 26.85
C ALA A 505 -16.69 29.38 28.27
N ALA A 506 -15.54 28.71 28.49
CA ALA A 506 -15.10 28.31 29.81
C ALA A 506 -14.80 29.53 30.71
N MET A 507 -14.19 30.60 30.19
CA MET A 507 -13.95 31.84 30.93
C MET A 507 -15.25 32.51 31.42
N LYS A 508 -16.31 32.52 30.59
CA LYS A 508 -17.62 33.09 30.97
C LYS A 508 -18.34 32.27 32.04
N VAL A 509 -18.08 30.96 32.07
CA VAL A 509 -18.70 29.99 32.98
C VAL A 509 -17.98 30.03 34.33
N THR A 510 -16.66 29.81 34.34
CA THR A 510 -15.85 29.62 35.56
C THR A 510 -15.28 30.92 36.13
N GLY A 511 -15.26 32.00 35.34
CA GLY A 511 -14.56 33.24 35.69
C GLY A 511 -13.03 33.13 35.74
N ILE A 512 -12.45 31.98 35.37
CA ILE A 512 -11.00 31.73 35.42
C ILE A 512 -10.34 32.28 34.15
N VAL A 513 -9.28 33.09 34.33
CA VAL A 513 -8.50 33.70 33.25
C VAL A 513 -7.01 33.43 33.48
N SER A 514 -6.29 33.04 32.42
CA SER A 514 -4.83 32.85 32.45
C SER A 514 -4.14 33.92 31.60
N SER A 515 -3.34 34.78 32.24
CA SER A 515 -2.61 35.87 31.59
C SER A 515 -1.13 35.81 31.99
N SER A 516 -0.24 35.62 31.02
CA SER A 516 1.23 35.59 31.22
C SER A 516 1.70 34.67 32.36
N GLY A 517 1.05 33.51 32.53
CA GLY A 517 1.38 32.53 33.57
C GLY A 517 0.79 32.82 34.95
N LYS A 518 0.07 33.94 35.13
CA LYS A 518 -0.76 34.20 36.32
C LYS A 518 -2.20 33.80 36.07
N MET A 519 -2.82 33.17 37.07
CA MET A 519 -4.24 32.83 37.07
C MET A 519 -5.01 33.87 37.88
N THR A 520 -6.16 34.31 37.36
CA THR A 520 -7.13 35.13 38.10
C THR A 520 -8.51 34.48 38.04
N VAL A 521 -9.29 34.67 39.10
CA VAL A 521 -10.67 34.15 39.21
C VAL A 521 -11.57 35.32 39.53
N HIS A 522 -12.52 35.61 38.62
CA HIS A 522 -13.35 36.82 38.64
C HIS A 522 -12.55 38.12 38.89
N GLY A 523 -11.36 38.22 38.29
CA GLY A 523 -10.48 39.40 38.39
C GLY A 523 -9.65 39.50 39.68
N LYS A 524 -9.65 38.48 40.56
CA LYS A 524 -8.75 38.39 41.72
C LYS A 524 -7.60 37.43 41.42
N ASP A 525 -6.37 37.82 41.73
CA ASP A 525 -5.18 36.95 41.62
C ASP A 525 -5.32 35.72 42.52
N VAL A 526 -5.04 34.53 41.98
CA VAL A 526 -4.99 33.28 42.75
C VAL A 526 -3.61 32.62 42.64
N HIS A 527 -3.14 32.06 43.76
CA HIS A 527 -1.96 31.21 43.74
C HIS A 527 -2.24 29.97 42.89
N SER A 528 -1.40 29.73 41.88
CA SER A 528 -1.57 28.66 40.91
C SER A 528 -0.24 27.95 40.64
N GLU A 529 -0.32 26.65 40.38
CA GLU A 529 0.83 25.77 40.29
C GLU A 529 0.94 25.10 38.92
N HIS A 530 2.09 24.53 38.59
CA HIS A 530 2.19 23.65 37.44
C HIS A 530 1.36 22.39 37.68
N ILE A 531 0.65 21.89 36.65
CA ILE A 531 -0.29 20.76 36.74
C ILE A 531 0.28 19.52 37.47
N THR A 532 1.57 19.23 37.30
CA THR A 532 2.26 18.14 38.00
C THR A 532 2.36 18.35 39.52
N ALA A 533 2.61 19.58 39.97
CA ALA A 533 2.70 19.91 41.40
C ALA A 533 1.32 19.87 42.06
N GLY A 534 0.31 20.48 41.42
CA GLY A 534 -1.07 20.45 41.91
C GLY A 534 -1.64 19.02 42.04
N LEU A 535 -1.37 18.15 41.06
CA LEU A 535 -1.80 16.74 41.11
C LEU A 535 -1.01 15.88 42.10
N ASN A 536 0.30 16.14 42.29
CA ASN A 536 1.05 15.45 43.36
C ASN A 536 0.50 15.84 44.74
N LYS A 537 0.24 17.14 45.00
CA LYS A 537 -0.38 17.59 46.26
C LYS A 537 -1.77 16.98 46.50
N PHE A 538 -2.55 16.81 45.43
CA PHE A 538 -3.84 16.12 45.52
C PHE A 538 -3.66 14.64 45.88
N LEU A 539 -2.72 13.92 45.24
CA LEU A 539 -2.41 12.53 45.57
C LEU A 539 -1.87 12.36 47.00
N GLU A 540 -0.97 13.23 47.44
CA GLU A 540 -0.42 13.27 48.80
C GLU A 540 -1.53 13.52 49.83
N TRP A 541 -2.48 14.41 49.54
CA TRP A 541 -3.65 14.64 50.39
C TRP A 541 -4.59 13.41 50.44
N LEU A 542 -4.83 12.74 49.31
CA LEU A 542 -5.61 11.49 49.29
C LEU A 542 -4.92 10.35 50.06
N GLN A 543 -3.57 10.29 50.07
CA GLN A 543 -2.79 9.27 50.78
C GLN A 543 -2.86 9.37 52.32
N ILE A 544 -3.39 10.47 52.87
CA ILE A 544 -3.72 10.59 54.30
C ILE A 544 -4.84 9.60 54.68
N TYR A 545 -5.68 9.22 53.72
CA TYR A 545 -6.85 8.38 53.92
C TYR A 545 -6.63 6.97 53.35
N ASN A 546 -7.13 5.95 54.05
CA ASN A 546 -7.04 4.56 53.59
C ASN A 546 -8.27 4.19 52.76
N ASN A 547 -8.07 3.45 51.66
CA ASN A 547 -9.15 2.91 50.81
C ASN A 547 -10.10 4.01 50.25
N VAL A 548 -9.56 5.00 49.55
CA VAL A 548 -10.33 6.19 49.10
C VAL A 548 -11.22 5.89 47.89
N ILE A 549 -12.42 6.48 47.89
CA ILE A 549 -13.38 6.44 46.76
C ILE A 549 -13.71 7.87 46.36
N LEU A 550 -13.53 8.20 45.07
CA LEU A 550 -13.79 9.53 44.53
C LEU A 550 -15.24 9.65 44.01
N VAL A 551 -15.94 10.75 44.32
CA VAL A 551 -17.37 10.94 44.03
C VAL A 551 -17.57 12.24 43.25
N ALA A 552 -18.29 12.22 42.13
CA ALA A 552 -18.62 13.42 41.35
C ALA A 552 -20.00 13.32 40.68
N HIS A 553 -20.55 14.44 40.22
CA HIS A 553 -21.85 14.48 39.56
C HIS A 553 -21.71 14.42 38.04
N ASN A 554 -22.25 13.37 37.38
CA ASN A 554 -22.02 13.09 35.95
C ASN A 554 -20.53 12.82 35.60
N GLY A 555 -19.69 12.56 36.62
CA GLY A 555 -18.24 12.42 36.49
C GLY A 555 -17.78 11.30 35.54
N ARG A 556 -18.60 10.27 35.30
CA ARG A 556 -18.28 9.21 34.33
C ARG A 556 -18.18 9.75 32.90
N ARG A 557 -18.82 10.87 32.61
CA ARG A 557 -18.81 11.52 31.29
C ARG A 557 -17.77 12.64 31.16
N PHE A 558 -17.19 13.11 32.27
CA PHE A 558 -16.34 14.30 32.28
C PHE A 558 -15.15 14.19 33.24
N ASP A 559 -15.37 14.30 34.54
CA ASP A 559 -14.33 14.46 35.56
C ASP A 559 -13.39 13.26 35.67
N PHE A 560 -13.92 12.03 35.64
CA PHE A 560 -13.09 10.84 35.74
C PHE A 560 -12.21 10.67 34.49
N PRO A 561 -12.73 10.80 33.24
CA PRO A 561 -11.90 10.85 32.04
C PRO A 561 -10.80 11.93 32.04
N VAL A 562 -11.12 13.16 32.46
CA VAL A 562 -10.15 14.27 32.47
C VAL A 562 -9.04 14.02 33.51
N LEU A 563 -9.39 13.59 34.72
CA LEU A 563 -8.42 13.24 35.77
C LEU A 563 -7.51 12.10 35.33
N MET A 564 -8.09 11.00 34.82
CA MET A 564 -7.35 9.80 34.42
C MET A 564 -6.40 10.08 33.25
N ASN A 565 -6.83 10.81 32.22
CA ASN A 565 -5.97 11.18 31.10
C ASN A 565 -4.79 12.06 31.57
N THR A 566 -5.05 13.01 32.47
CA THR A 566 -4.00 13.90 32.99
C THR A 566 -2.98 13.09 33.81
N MET A 567 -3.43 12.21 34.71
CA MET A 567 -2.56 11.31 35.48
C MET A 567 -1.75 10.34 34.61
N GLN A 568 -2.33 9.85 33.50
CA GLN A 568 -1.62 9.00 32.54
C GLN A 568 -0.53 9.78 31.79
N SER A 569 -0.82 11.00 31.31
CA SER A 569 0.17 11.84 30.63
C SER A 569 1.38 12.20 31.51
N LEU A 570 1.18 12.26 32.83
CA LEU A 570 2.22 12.53 33.82
C LEU A 570 2.91 11.28 34.38
N LYS A 571 2.54 10.07 33.92
CA LYS A 571 3.04 8.79 34.47
C LYS A 571 2.89 8.72 36.00
N ARG A 572 1.68 9.01 36.50
CA ARG A 572 1.30 8.94 37.93
C ARG A 572 0.14 7.99 38.21
N THR A 573 -0.32 7.25 37.21
CA THR A 573 -1.42 6.28 37.33
C THR A 573 -1.20 5.24 38.43
N ASP A 574 0.04 4.77 38.62
CA ASP A 574 0.34 3.75 39.63
C ASP A 574 0.12 4.26 41.06
N VAL A 575 0.45 5.53 41.32
CA VAL A 575 0.26 6.22 42.60
C VAL A 575 -1.23 6.52 42.86
N LEU A 576 -2.00 6.82 41.82
CA LEU A 576 -3.45 6.96 41.94
C LEU A 576 -4.11 5.61 42.27
N VAL A 577 -3.73 4.54 41.55
CA VAL A 577 -4.30 3.18 41.72
C VAL A 577 -3.93 2.56 43.07
N SER A 578 -2.78 2.91 43.66
CA SER A 578 -2.43 2.47 45.02
C SER A 578 -3.25 3.15 46.13
N THR A 579 -3.87 4.31 45.85
CA THR A 579 -4.52 5.16 46.86
C THR A 579 -6.05 5.15 46.72
N VAL A 580 -6.55 5.27 45.48
CA VAL A 580 -7.98 5.33 45.14
C VAL A 580 -8.46 3.97 44.65
N ILE A 581 -9.42 3.39 45.36
CA ILE A 581 -9.96 2.05 45.10
C ILE A 581 -11.24 2.06 44.25
N GLY A 582 -11.82 3.22 43.94
CA GLY A 582 -13.00 3.35 43.08
C GLY A 582 -13.52 4.77 42.88
N PHE A 583 -14.59 4.87 42.10
CA PHE A 583 -15.26 6.12 41.71
C PHE A 583 -16.80 5.97 41.75
N ILE A 584 -17.55 7.03 42.06
CA ILE A 584 -19.02 7.04 42.13
C ILE A 584 -19.61 8.24 41.37
N ASP A 585 -20.53 7.97 40.44
CA ASP A 585 -21.31 8.99 39.71
C ASP A 585 -22.71 9.17 40.33
N THR A 586 -22.98 10.35 40.90
CA THR A 586 -24.22 10.62 41.64
C THR A 586 -25.45 10.84 40.75
N LEU A 587 -25.30 11.13 39.45
CA LEU A 587 -26.43 11.49 38.57
C LEU A 587 -27.47 10.36 38.48
N ASN A 588 -27.02 9.11 38.40
CA ASN A 588 -27.92 7.96 38.32
C ASN A 588 -28.46 7.53 39.69
N ILE A 589 -27.82 7.96 40.78
CA ILE A 589 -28.31 7.74 42.14
C ILE A 589 -29.46 8.71 42.41
N PHE A 590 -29.26 10.01 42.14
CA PHE A 590 -30.29 11.04 42.31
C PHE A 590 -31.53 10.78 41.44
N LYS A 591 -31.40 10.23 40.23
CA LYS A 591 -32.55 9.78 39.41
C LYS A 591 -33.40 8.67 40.04
N LYS A 592 -32.84 7.88 40.96
CA LYS A 592 -33.55 6.81 41.67
C LYS A 592 -34.10 7.29 43.01
N VAL A 593 -33.34 8.10 43.73
CA VAL A 593 -33.71 8.63 45.05
C VAL A 593 -34.75 9.75 44.93
N PHE A 594 -34.63 10.60 43.91
CA PHE A 594 -35.49 11.76 43.66
C PHE A 594 -36.21 11.65 42.30
N PRO A 595 -37.08 10.65 42.08
CA PRO A 595 -37.80 10.51 40.82
C PRO A 595 -38.79 11.66 40.60
N GLY A 596 -38.98 12.06 39.33
CA GLY A 596 -39.97 13.06 38.92
C GLY A 596 -39.47 14.51 38.80
N GLN A 597 -38.18 14.76 39.03
CA GLN A 597 -37.60 16.10 38.80
C GLN A 597 -37.61 16.50 37.32
N THR A 598 -37.76 17.81 37.07
CA THR A 598 -37.84 18.41 35.72
C THR A 598 -36.54 18.22 34.93
N ASP A 599 -35.41 18.46 35.59
CA ASP A 599 -34.09 18.00 35.16
C ASP A 599 -33.23 17.60 36.38
N TYR A 600 -32.04 17.05 36.11
CA TYR A 600 -31.11 16.55 37.12
C TYR A 600 -29.75 17.25 37.02
N LYS A 601 -29.71 18.53 36.64
CA LYS A 601 -28.54 19.37 36.87
C LYS A 601 -28.37 19.63 38.37
N GLN A 602 -27.14 19.83 38.82
CA GLN A 602 -26.87 20.10 40.22
C GLN A 602 -27.58 21.37 40.73
N GLU A 603 -27.57 22.46 39.95
CA GLU A 603 -28.37 23.69 40.17
C GLU A 603 -29.85 23.39 40.43
N THR A 604 -30.49 22.66 39.51
CA THR A 604 -31.92 22.33 39.58
C THR A 604 -32.24 21.43 40.77
N LEU A 605 -31.36 20.48 41.10
CA LEU A 605 -31.51 19.60 42.27
C LEU A 605 -31.36 20.36 43.59
N MET A 606 -30.38 21.25 43.70
CA MET A 606 -30.24 22.16 44.86
C MET A 606 -31.49 23.03 45.04
N GLN A 607 -31.96 23.66 43.96
CA GLN A 607 -33.11 24.55 44.01
C GLN A 607 -34.44 23.83 44.28
N SER A 608 -34.62 22.60 43.79
CA SER A 608 -35.87 21.82 43.93
C SER A 608 -35.96 21.02 45.23
N LEU A 609 -34.82 20.54 45.77
CA LEU A 609 -34.79 19.70 46.97
C LEU A 609 -34.46 20.49 48.24
N LEU A 610 -33.50 21.42 48.17
CA LEU A 610 -33.01 22.18 49.33
C LEU A 610 -33.47 23.65 49.33
N GLY A 611 -34.13 24.11 48.25
CA GLY A 611 -34.65 25.47 48.12
C GLY A 611 -33.59 26.56 47.96
N THR A 612 -32.31 26.19 47.92
CA THR A 612 -31.16 27.10 47.93
C THR A 612 -30.56 27.25 46.54
N PRO A 613 -30.57 28.46 45.95
CA PRO A 613 -29.72 28.76 44.81
C PRO A 613 -28.26 28.84 45.28
N TYR A 614 -27.33 28.33 44.47
CA TYR A 614 -25.89 28.43 44.75
C TYR A 614 -25.13 28.91 43.50
N GLY A 615 -23.92 29.44 43.71
CA GLY A 615 -23.04 29.84 42.62
C GLY A 615 -22.37 28.63 41.97
N ALA A 616 -23.08 27.98 41.05
CA ALA A 616 -22.52 26.94 40.20
C ALA A 616 -21.39 27.48 39.30
N HIS A 617 -20.54 26.57 38.82
CA HIS A 617 -19.34 26.87 38.03
C HIS A 617 -18.18 27.43 38.86
N ASN A 618 -18.05 26.89 40.07
CA ASN A 618 -16.84 26.97 40.86
C ASN A 618 -16.72 25.64 41.59
N ALA A 619 -15.80 24.79 41.15
CA ALA A 619 -15.54 23.47 41.73
C ALA A 619 -15.56 23.43 43.28
N MET A 620 -15.15 24.49 43.99
CA MET A 620 -15.22 24.56 45.46
C MET A 620 -16.65 24.67 46.03
N GLU A 621 -17.54 25.39 45.36
CA GLU A 621 -18.96 25.46 45.75
C GLU A 621 -19.72 24.25 45.21
N ASP A 622 -19.34 23.75 44.03
CA ASP A 622 -19.92 22.55 43.43
C ASP A 622 -19.66 21.28 44.26
N VAL A 623 -18.47 21.07 44.86
CA VAL A 623 -18.25 19.94 45.79
C VAL A 623 -19.06 20.06 47.09
N LYS A 624 -19.27 21.27 47.61
CA LYS A 624 -20.08 21.51 48.82
C LYS A 624 -21.56 21.26 48.55
N ALA A 625 -22.08 21.79 47.45
CA ALA A 625 -23.46 21.56 47.00
C ALA A 625 -23.71 20.06 46.80
N LEU A 626 -22.76 19.35 46.15
CA LEU A 626 -22.86 17.91 45.97
C LEU A 626 -22.83 17.13 47.30
N ALA A 627 -21.99 17.52 48.26
CA ALA A 627 -21.97 16.93 49.60
C ALA A 627 -23.31 17.11 50.34
N LEU A 628 -23.95 18.27 50.21
CA LEU A 628 -25.28 18.52 50.77
C LEU A 628 -26.36 17.64 50.10
N LEU A 629 -26.34 17.48 48.77
CA LEU A 629 -27.27 16.59 48.07
C LEU A 629 -27.08 15.11 48.43
N VAL A 630 -25.85 14.64 48.60
CA VAL A 630 -25.56 13.26 49.05
C VAL A 630 -26.07 13.05 50.48
N LYS A 631 -25.92 14.04 51.36
CA LYS A 631 -26.43 14.01 52.73
C LYS A 631 -27.97 14.03 52.79
N GLU A 632 -28.63 14.85 51.97
CA GLU A 632 -30.10 14.90 51.87
C GLU A 632 -30.69 13.62 51.29
N ALA A 633 -29.97 12.97 50.37
CA ALA A 633 -30.31 11.64 49.87
C ALA A 633 -30.20 10.52 50.94
N LYS A 634 -29.72 10.84 52.16
CA LYS A 634 -29.51 9.94 53.30
C LYS A 634 -28.67 8.71 52.99
N LEU A 635 -27.77 8.82 52.02
CA LEU A 635 -26.97 7.71 51.53
C LEU A 635 -25.84 7.41 52.52
N SER A 636 -25.92 6.26 53.21
CA SER A 636 -24.80 5.76 54.00
C SER A 636 -23.68 5.19 53.11
N ASN A 637 -22.46 5.04 53.65
CA ASN A 637 -21.38 4.33 52.95
C ASN A 637 -21.85 2.94 52.46
N LYS A 638 -22.66 2.24 53.26
CA LYS A 638 -23.27 0.93 52.94
C LYS A 638 -24.38 0.97 51.88
N GLU A 639 -24.87 2.13 51.49
CA GLU A 639 -25.83 2.30 50.38
C GLU A 639 -25.14 2.85 49.13
N MET A 640 -24.13 3.70 49.28
CA MET A 640 -23.24 4.07 48.17
C MET A 640 -22.41 2.87 47.67
N LEU A 641 -22.02 1.94 48.54
CA LEU A 641 -21.31 0.69 48.20
C LEU A 641 -22.07 -0.25 47.23
N PRO A 642 -23.32 -0.67 47.47
CA PRO A 642 -24.07 -1.54 46.56
C PRO A 642 -24.46 -0.85 45.24
N PHE A 643 -24.43 0.48 45.15
CA PHE A 643 -24.49 1.20 43.88
C PHE A 643 -23.11 1.24 43.16
N LYS A 644 -22.55 0.04 42.89
CA LYS A 644 -21.33 -0.21 42.07
C LYS A 644 -19.96 0.22 42.69
N ASN A 645 -19.66 -0.21 43.92
CA ASN A 645 -18.29 -0.28 44.45
C ASN A 645 -17.76 -1.74 44.48
N THR A 646 -16.46 -2.06 44.48
CA THR A 646 -15.20 -1.30 44.32
C THR A 646 -14.10 -2.27 43.83
N LYS A 647 -12.93 -1.75 43.40
CA LYS A 647 -11.84 -2.41 42.61
C LYS A 647 -12.05 -2.45 41.11
N ASP A 648 -13.22 -2.84 40.62
CA ASP A 648 -13.47 -2.79 39.17
C ASP A 648 -13.56 -1.36 38.62
N THR A 649 -13.86 -0.33 39.42
CA THR A 649 -14.18 1.01 38.88
C THR A 649 -13.01 1.76 38.25
N VAL A 650 -11.77 1.57 38.71
CA VAL A 650 -10.59 2.19 38.08
C VAL A 650 -10.18 1.46 36.79
N GLU A 651 -10.48 0.15 36.70
CA GLU A 651 -10.34 -0.64 35.48
C GLU A 651 -11.51 -0.43 34.51
N GLU A 652 -12.75 -0.28 34.99
CA GLU A 652 -13.94 0.05 34.19
C GLU A 652 -13.88 1.48 33.65
N ILE A 653 -13.32 2.46 34.37
CA ILE A 653 -13.12 3.81 33.80
C ILE A 653 -12.02 3.80 32.75
N LYS A 654 -10.95 2.99 32.93
CA LYS A 654 -10.03 2.68 31.82
C LYS A 654 -10.77 1.97 30.67
N CYS A 655 -11.66 1.03 30.94
CA CYS A 655 -12.53 0.34 29.97
C CYS A 655 -13.84 1.09 29.63
N ASP A 656 -14.00 2.38 29.94
CA ASP A 656 -15.14 3.20 29.48
C ASP A 656 -14.62 4.28 28.52
N ILE A 657 -13.37 4.70 28.77
CA ILE A 657 -12.52 5.38 27.80
C ILE A 657 -12.10 4.38 26.68
N TYR A 658 -12.16 3.05 26.93
CA TYR A 658 -11.74 1.98 25.99
C TYR A 658 -12.64 0.68 25.91
N GLU A 659 -13.93 0.72 26.32
CA GLU A 659 -15.05 -0.29 26.21
C GLU A 659 -15.20 -1.55 27.15
N ASP A 660 -16.30 -1.53 27.95
CA ASP A 660 -17.29 -2.53 28.45
C ASP A 660 -16.99 -3.70 29.46
N ASN A 661 -17.44 -3.51 30.74
CA ASN A 661 -17.95 -4.41 31.82
C ASN A 661 -17.69 -5.96 31.78
N GLY A 662 -17.46 -6.72 32.88
CA GLY A 662 -17.62 -6.50 34.34
C GLY A 662 -18.90 -7.17 34.91
N LEU A 663 -18.92 -8.07 35.92
CA LEU A 663 -17.87 -8.87 36.59
C LEU A 663 -18.21 -10.38 36.74
N GLN A 664 -19.42 -10.83 37.11
CA GLN A 664 -19.72 -12.20 37.65
C GLN A 664 -19.21 -13.42 36.84
N GLN A 665 -18.98 -13.28 35.53
CA GLN A 665 -18.30 -14.30 34.73
C GLN A 665 -16.82 -14.48 35.10
N ARG A 666 -16.15 -13.44 35.64
CA ARG A 666 -14.71 -13.35 35.90
C ARG A 666 -14.20 -14.25 37.02
N VAL A 667 -15.03 -14.87 37.86
CA VAL A 667 -14.55 -15.97 38.72
C VAL A 667 -14.25 -17.23 37.89
N ASN A 668 -15.16 -17.61 37.00
CA ASN A 668 -14.93 -18.69 36.02
C ASN A 668 -13.96 -18.26 34.90
N ARG A 669 -13.89 -16.96 34.59
CA ARG A 669 -12.95 -16.38 33.63
C ARG A 669 -11.55 -16.22 34.22
N ALA A 670 -11.33 -16.10 35.53
CA ALA A 670 -9.98 -15.96 36.10
C ALA A 670 -9.12 -17.22 35.84
N VAL A 671 -9.72 -18.40 35.99
CA VAL A 671 -9.12 -19.68 35.59
C VAL A 671 -8.81 -19.70 34.08
N LYS A 672 -9.70 -19.10 33.27
CA LYS A 672 -9.54 -18.96 31.82
C LYS A 672 -8.53 -17.88 31.40
N VAL A 673 -8.38 -16.82 32.19
CA VAL A 673 -7.53 -15.64 31.98
C VAL A 673 -6.09 -15.90 32.39
N SER A 674 -5.81 -16.85 33.28
CA SER A 674 -4.43 -17.34 33.43
C SER A 674 -3.95 -18.02 32.14
N THR A 675 -4.79 -18.85 31.51
CA THR A 675 -4.48 -19.48 30.22
C THR A 675 -4.59 -18.52 29.03
N GLU A 676 -5.52 -17.55 29.07
CA GLU A 676 -5.69 -16.54 28.02
C GLU A 676 -4.62 -15.45 28.12
N ASN A 677 -4.13 -15.04 29.29
CA ASN A 677 -2.97 -14.15 29.42
C ASN A 677 -1.69 -14.84 28.96
N GLU A 678 -1.53 -16.16 29.19
CA GLU A 678 -0.43 -16.90 28.55
C GLU A 678 -0.63 -16.96 27.02
N SER A 679 -1.87 -17.01 26.55
CA SER A 679 -2.27 -16.95 25.13
C SER A 679 -2.24 -15.55 24.48
N GLU A 680 -2.29 -14.47 25.26
CA GLU A 680 -2.40 -13.07 24.81
C GLU A 680 -1.08 -12.33 25.06
N LEU A 681 -0.28 -12.77 26.02
CA LEU A 681 1.18 -12.56 26.01
C LEU A 681 1.85 -13.51 25.01
N ASN A 682 1.20 -14.60 24.57
CA ASN A 682 1.55 -15.26 23.30
C ASN A 682 1.11 -14.37 22.15
N GLY A 683 -0.17 -13.99 22.06
CA GLY A 683 -0.73 -13.09 21.04
C GLY A 683 0.12 -11.84 20.82
N LEU A 684 0.48 -11.09 21.86
CA LEU A 684 1.34 -9.90 21.76
C LEU A 684 2.81 -10.23 21.47
N ARG A 685 3.33 -11.40 21.83
CA ARG A 685 4.67 -11.85 21.38
C ARG A 685 4.64 -12.47 19.99
N GLU A 686 3.50 -12.93 19.51
CA GLU A 686 3.21 -13.41 18.16
C GLU A 686 2.85 -12.25 17.23
N GLU A 687 2.29 -11.15 17.73
CA GLU A 687 2.09 -9.88 17.04
C GLU A 687 3.37 -9.07 17.03
N ASN A 688 4.15 -9.00 18.13
CA ASN A 688 5.50 -8.42 18.07
C ASN A 688 6.46 -9.28 17.25
N ARG A 689 6.26 -10.61 17.20
CA ARG A 689 6.97 -11.47 16.25
C ARG A 689 6.45 -11.22 14.84
N ALA A 690 5.15 -11.18 14.59
CA ALA A 690 4.58 -10.92 13.28
C ALA A 690 4.96 -9.53 12.74
N MET A 691 5.02 -8.50 13.59
CA MET A 691 5.51 -7.16 13.23
C MET A 691 7.02 -7.16 12.97
N ARG A 692 7.83 -7.95 13.68
CA ARG A 692 9.27 -8.11 13.38
C ARG A 692 9.48 -8.93 12.10
N ASP A 693 8.73 -10.00 11.93
CA ASP A 693 8.68 -10.85 10.73
C ASP A 693 8.13 -10.05 9.54
N GLU A 694 7.24 -9.08 9.75
CA GLU A 694 6.73 -8.15 8.74
C GLU A 694 7.76 -7.06 8.43
N ILE A 695 8.45 -6.49 9.42
CA ILE A 695 9.60 -5.59 9.21
C ILE A 695 10.72 -6.32 8.46
N ASP A 696 11.00 -7.58 8.79
CA ASP A 696 12.02 -8.39 8.12
C ASP A 696 11.53 -8.86 6.74
N LEU A 697 10.23 -9.12 6.55
CA LEU A 697 9.64 -9.34 5.23
C LEU A 697 9.74 -8.08 4.37
N LEU A 698 9.45 -6.89 4.93
CA LEU A 698 9.58 -5.59 4.28
C LEU A 698 11.04 -5.30 3.93
N ARG A 699 11.99 -5.51 4.84
CA ARG A 699 13.45 -5.46 4.56
C ARG A 699 13.82 -6.40 3.41
N ASN A 700 13.37 -7.66 3.45
CA ASN A 700 13.61 -8.64 2.38
C ASN A 700 12.89 -8.30 1.05
N VAL A 701 11.78 -7.56 1.08
CA VAL A 701 11.13 -7.01 -0.12
C VAL A 701 11.95 -5.84 -0.65
N VAL A 702 12.36 -4.88 0.18
CA VAL A 702 13.19 -3.74 -0.22
C VAL A 702 14.55 -4.20 -0.75
N ILE A 703 15.23 -5.16 -0.10
CA ILE A 703 16.47 -5.80 -0.59
C ILE A 703 16.27 -6.42 -1.99
N ARG A 704 15.12 -7.09 -2.23
CA ARG A 704 14.80 -7.65 -3.55
C ARG A 704 14.44 -6.58 -4.57
N MET A 705 13.79 -5.49 -4.17
CA MET A 705 13.51 -4.33 -5.02
C MET A 705 14.81 -3.63 -5.40
N ASP A 706 15.71 -3.36 -4.47
CA ASP A 706 17.03 -2.73 -4.69
C ASP A 706 17.88 -3.55 -5.66
N ARG A 707 17.96 -4.88 -5.46
CA ARG A 707 18.60 -5.80 -6.42
C ARG A 707 17.95 -5.75 -7.81
N ARG A 708 16.61 -5.78 -7.88
CA ARG A 708 15.88 -5.66 -9.17
C ARG A 708 16.08 -4.29 -9.83
N MET A 709 16.22 -3.21 -9.05
CA MET A 709 16.55 -1.88 -9.57
C MET A 709 17.97 -1.83 -10.13
N SER A 710 18.92 -2.52 -9.49
CA SER A 710 20.29 -2.69 -10.01
C SER A 710 20.32 -3.51 -11.31
N ASP A 711 19.54 -4.60 -11.40
CA ASP A 711 19.34 -5.37 -12.63
C ASP A 711 18.73 -4.49 -13.75
N ILE A 712 17.68 -3.72 -13.44
CA ILE A 712 17.03 -2.80 -14.39
C ILE A 712 17.99 -1.70 -14.84
N ALA A 713 18.78 -1.11 -13.94
CA ALA A 713 19.79 -0.12 -14.30
C ALA A 713 20.84 -0.72 -15.26
N THR A 714 21.30 -1.95 -14.98
CA THR A 714 22.22 -2.69 -15.86
C THR A 714 21.60 -2.96 -17.24
N ASP A 715 20.33 -3.36 -17.30
CA ASP A 715 19.60 -3.54 -18.55
C ASP A 715 19.41 -2.22 -19.31
N VAL A 716 19.14 -1.11 -18.63
CA VAL A 716 19.07 0.24 -19.24
C VAL A 716 20.42 0.64 -19.83
N VAL A 717 21.54 0.42 -19.14
CA VAL A 717 22.90 0.66 -19.67
C VAL A 717 23.17 -0.20 -20.91
N HIS A 718 22.77 -1.48 -20.88
CA HIS A 718 22.90 -2.38 -22.01
C HIS A 718 22.01 -1.99 -23.21
N LEU A 719 20.79 -1.51 -22.97
CA LEU A 719 19.89 -0.97 -24.00
C LEU A 719 20.42 0.35 -24.58
N ARG A 720 20.94 1.27 -23.74
CA ARG A 720 21.66 2.48 -24.18
C ARG A 720 22.84 2.09 -25.09
N GLY A 721 23.66 1.14 -24.66
CA GLY A 721 24.80 0.62 -25.44
C GLY A 721 24.39 -0.04 -26.77
N ARG A 722 23.23 -0.72 -26.81
CA ARG A 722 22.64 -1.24 -28.06
C ARG A 722 22.17 -0.13 -28.99
N SER A 723 21.57 0.94 -28.45
CA SER A 723 21.09 2.09 -29.25
C SER A 723 22.23 2.96 -29.80
N MET A 724 23.28 3.18 -28.99
CA MET A 724 24.51 3.91 -29.34
C MET A 724 25.48 3.10 -30.20
N LYS A 725 25.17 1.81 -30.46
CA LYS A 725 26.07 0.86 -31.13
C LYS A 725 26.54 1.34 -32.50
N ASP A 726 25.69 2.08 -33.22
CA ASP A 726 25.94 2.59 -34.57
C ASP A 726 26.42 4.05 -34.57
N ASN A 727 26.52 4.66 -33.39
CA ASN A 727 26.90 6.06 -33.22
C ASN A 727 28.43 6.21 -33.06
N ILE A 728 28.98 7.28 -33.64
CA ILE A 728 30.35 7.73 -33.43
C ILE A 728 30.35 9.17 -32.88
N LEU A 729 31.34 9.48 -32.05
CA LEU A 729 31.62 10.82 -31.57
C LEU A 729 32.82 11.37 -32.33
N ILE A 730 32.73 12.61 -32.81
CA ILE A 730 33.79 13.27 -33.58
C ILE A 730 34.18 14.54 -32.83
N HIS A 731 35.44 14.59 -32.41
CA HIS A 731 35.98 15.61 -31.52
C HIS A 731 37.02 16.45 -32.25
N GLY A 732 37.10 17.74 -31.93
CA GLY A 732 38.04 18.68 -32.56
C GLY A 732 37.69 19.10 -33.99
N PHE A 733 36.58 18.60 -34.55
CA PHE A 733 36.10 19.01 -35.86
C PHE A 733 35.70 20.48 -35.85
N ALA A 734 36.40 21.30 -36.65
CA ALA A 734 36.21 22.75 -36.73
C ALA A 734 34.74 23.14 -36.92
N GLN A 735 34.33 24.27 -36.34
CA GLN A 735 32.93 24.71 -36.30
C GLN A 735 32.76 26.02 -37.05
N PHE A 736 31.80 26.05 -37.97
CA PHE A 736 31.53 27.21 -38.82
C PHE A 736 30.04 27.60 -38.74
N PRO A 737 29.70 28.90 -38.91
CA PRO A 737 28.31 29.31 -39.09
C PRO A 737 27.67 28.59 -40.29
N CYS A 738 26.43 28.10 -40.12
CA CYS A 738 25.65 27.42 -41.17
C CYS A 738 26.33 26.20 -41.83
N GLU A 739 27.12 25.44 -41.07
CA GLU A 739 27.79 24.22 -41.56
C GLU A 739 26.82 23.08 -41.98
N ASP A 740 27.12 22.41 -43.10
CA ASP A 740 26.43 21.19 -43.53
C ASP A 740 27.22 19.94 -43.07
N LEU A 741 26.88 19.43 -41.88
CA LEU A 741 27.50 18.23 -41.31
C LEU A 741 27.24 16.96 -42.13
N TYR A 742 26.17 16.90 -42.93
CA TYR A 742 25.85 15.72 -43.75
C TYR A 742 26.79 15.56 -44.96
N LYS A 743 27.48 16.63 -45.37
CA LYS A 743 28.53 16.59 -46.41
C LYS A 743 29.94 16.70 -45.83
N GLY A 744 30.17 17.72 -45.00
CA GLY A 744 31.51 18.06 -44.51
C GLY A 744 32.17 16.94 -43.69
N VAL A 745 31.39 16.17 -42.93
CA VAL A 745 31.92 15.06 -42.13
C VAL A 745 32.28 13.83 -42.98
N PRO A 746 31.39 13.29 -43.84
CA PRO A 746 31.78 12.24 -44.80
C PRO A 746 33.00 12.59 -45.66
N ASP A 747 33.05 13.81 -46.22
CA ASP A 747 34.15 14.24 -47.08
C ASP A 747 35.48 14.29 -46.31
N ALA A 748 35.45 14.77 -45.06
CA ALA A 748 36.61 14.78 -44.18
C ALA A 748 37.07 13.37 -43.77
N ILE A 749 36.14 12.43 -43.56
CA ILE A 749 36.47 11.02 -43.28
C ILE A 749 37.08 10.37 -44.53
N LYS A 750 36.51 10.57 -45.72
CA LYS A 750 37.09 10.09 -46.98
C LYS A 750 38.50 10.64 -47.19
N LYS A 751 38.69 11.96 -47.07
CA LYS A 751 39.98 12.64 -47.31
C LYS A 751 41.08 12.22 -46.35
N ASN A 752 40.78 12.10 -45.05
CA ASN A 752 41.82 11.90 -44.02
C ASN A 752 41.98 10.43 -43.57
N LEU A 753 40.93 9.60 -43.69
CA LEU A 753 40.92 8.20 -43.26
C LEU A 753 40.79 7.19 -44.42
N GLY A 754 40.48 7.64 -45.64
CA GLY A 754 40.33 6.77 -46.80
C GLY A 754 39.08 5.88 -46.78
N VAL A 755 38.11 6.14 -45.89
CA VAL A 755 36.90 5.32 -45.76
C VAL A 755 35.77 5.94 -46.57
N ASP A 756 35.35 5.22 -47.61
CA ASP A 756 34.37 5.69 -48.58
C ASP A 756 32.92 5.27 -48.27
N HIS A 757 31.97 6.00 -48.87
CA HIS A 757 30.51 5.81 -48.76
C HIS A 757 29.92 5.91 -47.34
N VAL A 758 30.54 6.70 -46.46
CA VAL A 758 30.02 6.97 -45.11
C VAL A 758 28.73 7.80 -45.19
N LYS A 759 27.63 7.27 -44.65
CA LYS A 759 26.33 7.95 -44.56
C LYS A 759 25.83 7.98 -43.12
N PHE A 760 25.25 9.11 -42.72
CA PHE A 760 24.63 9.30 -41.41
C PHE A 760 23.11 9.34 -41.52
N ALA A 761 22.42 8.63 -40.63
CA ALA A 761 20.97 8.70 -40.47
C ALA A 761 20.57 9.98 -39.73
N VAL A 762 21.39 10.39 -38.75
CA VAL A 762 21.30 11.64 -37.99
C VAL A 762 22.71 12.09 -37.65
N ILE A 763 23.02 13.37 -37.82
CA ILE A 763 24.28 13.97 -37.34
C ILE A 763 24.02 15.37 -36.75
N HIS A 764 24.58 15.67 -35.58
CA HIS A 764 24.41 16.95 -34.88
C HIS A 764 25.56 17.23 -33.90
N ARG A 765 25.73 18.49 -33.47
CA ARG A 765 26.62 18.83 -32.33
C ARG A 765 25.95 18.60 -30.98
N ASN A 766 26.75 18.29 -29.97
CA ASN A 766 26.32 18.02 -28.61
C ASN A 766 26.33 19.31 -27.78
N GLY A 767 25.29 20.13 -27.93
CA GLY A 767 25.07 21.34 -27.12
C GLY A 767 25.42 22.66 -27.81
N LYS A 768 25.43 23.75 -27.03
CA LYS A 768 25.71 25.12 -27.50
C LYS A 768 27.21 25.35 -27.73
N PRO A 769 27.61 26.31 -28.60
CA PRO A 769 29.01 26.70 -28.78
C PRO A 769 29.68 27.03 -27.44
N ASN A 770 30.91 26.57 -27.26
CA ASN A 770 31.64 26.70 -26.00
C ASN A 770 32.30 28.08 -25.91
N VAL A 771 32.17 28.78 -24.78
CA VAL A 771 32.71 30.14 -24.55
C VAL A 771 34.23 30.18 -24.77
N ASN A 772 34.91 29.07 -24.47
CA ASN A 772 36.37 28.93 -24.54
C ASN A 772 36.89 28.59 -25.95
N GLY A 773 36.12 28.84 -27.01
CA GLY A 773 36.54 28.69 -28.42
C GLY A 773 36.83 27.26 -28.92
N LYS A 774 36.71 26.23 -28.07
CA LYS A 774 36.94 24.82 -28.45
C LYS A 774 35.73 24.26 -29.22
N PRO A 775 35.93 23.57 -30.37
CA PRO A 775 34.82 23.02 -31.15
C PRO A 775 33.99 22.00 -30.38
N VAL A 776 32.66 22.11 -30.47
CA VAL A 776 31.73 21.19 -29.80
C VAL A 776 31.75 19.82 -30.49
N THR A 777 31.73 18.74 -29.71
CA THR A 777 31.74 17.35 -30.22
C THR A 777 30.49 17.07 -31.05
N ILE A 778 30.65 16.37 -32.18
CA ILE A 778 29.56 15.91 -33.05
C ILE A 778 29.20 14.46 -32.71
N THR A 779 27.90 14.15 -32.62
CA THR A 779 27.39 12.77 -32.64
C THR A 779 26.85 12.47 -34.03
N GLY A 780 27.32 11.39 -34.65
CA GLY A 780 26.80 10.88 -35.92
C GLY A 780 26.34 9.44 -35.80
N LYS A 781 25.07 9.16 -36.09
CA LYS A 781 24.53 7.80 -36.20
C LYS A 781 24.69 7.28 -37.63
N LEU A 782 25.50 6.24 -37.82
CA LEU A 782 25.76 5.67 -39.14
C LEU A 782 24.56 4.89 -39.68
N VAL A 783 24.34 4.94 -41.00
CA VAL A 783 23.35 4.10 -41.70
C VAL A 783 23.87 2.66 -41.82
N ASP A 784 25.14 2.50 -42.18
CA ASP A 784 25.82 1.20 -42.20
C ASP A 784 26.69 1.05 -40.94
N ARG A 785 26.34 0.06 -40.12
CA ARG A 785 27.05 -0.30 -38.89
C ARG A 785 28.48 -0.80 -39.13
N ASN A 786 28.77 -1.42 -40.28
CA ASN A 786 30.10 -1.95 -40.58
C ASN A 786 31.14 -0.83 -40.73
N LYS A 787 30.71 0.33 -41.28
CA LYS A 787 31.56 1.53 -41.42
C LYS A 787 32.14 2.03 -40.09
N LYS A 788 31.47 1.79 -38.95
CA LYS A 788 32.03 2.13 -37.62
C LYS A 788 33.36 1.42 -37.36
N PHE A 789 33.47 0.15 -37.73
CA PHE A 789 34.69 -0.64 -37.55
C PHE A 789 35.78 -0.24 -38.55
N GLU A 790 35.41 0.04 -39.80
CA GLU A 790 36.35 0.55 -40.82
C GLU A 790 36.97 1.88 -40.40
N ILE A 791 36.16 2.87 -39.99
CA ILE A 791 36.59 4.20 -39.55
C ILE A 791 37.56 4.11 -38.36
N LEU A 792 37.19 3.35 -37.32
CA LEU A 792 38.02 3.20 -36.12
C LEU A 792 39.32 2.42 -36.40
N LYS A 793 39.30 1.44 -37.31
CA LYS A 793 40.50 0.70 -37.76
C LYS A 793 41.44 1.60 -38.57
N ALA A 794 40.91 2.35 -39.54
CA ALA A 794 41.68 3.27 -40.38
C ALA A 794 42.36 4.37 -39.54
N GLN A 795 41.63 4.98 -38.60
CA GLN A 795 42.21 5.94 -37.66
C GLN A 795 43.31 5.33 -36.79
N ARG A 796 43.15 4.08 -36.34
CA ARG A 796 44.19 3.38 -35.56
C ARG A 796 45.45 3.09 -36.39
N MET A 797 45.29 2.73 -37.66
CA MET A 797 46.42 2.57 -38.60
C MET A 797 47.16 3.89 -38.79
N LYS A 798 46.45 4.99 -39.11
CA LYS A 798 47.05 6.33 -39.25
C LYS A 798 47.74 6.82 -37.98
N LYS A 799 47.20 6.49 -36.79
CA LYS A 799 47.86 6.78 -35.51
C LYS A 799 49.16 5.99 -35.32
N ASN A 800 49.21 4.71 -35.73
CA ASN A 800 50.43 3.91 -35.69
C ASN A 800 51.48 4.43 -36.69
N GLU A 801 51.04 4.88 -37.86
CA GLU A 801 51.86 5.56 -38.88
C GLU A 801 52.31 6.99 -38.48
N ARG A 802 51.90 7.47 -37.28
CA ARG A 802 52.13 8.84 -36.77
C ARG A 802 51.59 9.97 -37.67
N VAL A 803 50.63 9.68 -38.54
CA VAL A 803 49.99 10.69 -39.41
C VAL A 803 49.06 11.57 -38.56
N GLN A 804 49.26 12.88 -38.62
CA GLN A 804 48.43 13.85 -37.89
C GLN A 804 47.09 14.08 -38.59
N ILE A 805 45.99 13.85 -37.87
CA ILE A 805 44.62 13.99 -38.38
C ILE A 805 43.98 15.21 -37.68
N PRO A 806 43.24 16.09 -38.40
CA PRO A 806 42.69 17.34 -37.82
C PRO A 806 41.54 17.13 -36.81
N PHE A 807 41.00 15.92 -36.68
CA PHE A 807 39.95 15.55 -35.73
C PHE A 807 40.18 14.11 -35.25
N TYR A 808 39.54 13.71 -34.16
CA TYR A 808 39.56 12.31 -33.70
C TYR A 808 38.15 11.78 -33.45
N ILE A 809 37.96 10.50 -33.81
CA ILE A 809 36.69 9.78 -33.74
C ILE A 809 36.78 8.73 -32.62
N THR A 810 35.75 8.66 -31.79
CA THR A 810 35.57 7.61 -30.79
C THR A 810 34.22 6.91 -30.99
N ALA A 811 34.07 5.71 -30.43
CA ALA A 811 32.76 5.06 -30.36
C ALA A 811 31.92 5.75 -29.28
N GLN A 812 30.66 6.06 -29.56
CA GLN A 812 29.74 6.40 -28.47
C GLN A 812 29.41 5.13 -27.68
N GLU A 813 29.51 5.25 -26.36
CA GLU A 813 29.14 4.24 -25.36
C GLU A 813 28.43 4.99 -24.19
N PRO A 814 27.65 4.29 -23.34
CA PRO A 814 27.04 4.89 -22.16
C PRO A 814 28.11 5.45 -21.20
N GLU A 815 27.81 6.56 -20.52
CA GLU A 815 28.76 7.26 -19.63
C GLU A 815 29.22 6.36 -18.48
N GLU A 816 28.29 5.55 -17.96
CA GLU A 816 28.50 4.49 -16.98
C GLU A 816 29.67 3.57 -17.38
N VAL A 817 29.70 3.16 -18.66
CA VAL A 817 30.72 2.25 -19.22
C VAL A 817 32.03 2.98 -19.48
N VAL A 818 31.97 4.26 -19.79
CA VAL A 818 33.14 5.10 -20.08
C VAL A 818 33.90 5.44 -18.80
N GLU A 819 33.21 5.80 -17.71
CA GLU A 819 33.86 6.07 -16.42
C GLU A 819 34.41 4.79 -15.79
N GLU A 820 33.68 3.66 -15.80
CA GLU A 820 34.21 2.40 -15.28
C GLU A 820 35.47 1.98 -16.04
N ARG A 821 35.52 2.19 -17.37
CA ARG A 821 36.76 1.96 -18.14
C ARG A 821 37.88 2.96 -17.77
N LYS A 822 37.56 4.21 -17.46
CA LYS A 822 38.55 5.22 -16.99
C LYS A 822 39.10 4.88 -15.61
N ARG A 823 38.26 4.38 -14.69
CA ARG A 823 38.66 3.81 -13.39
C ARG A 823 39.65 2.66 -13.61
N LEU A 824 39.25 1.67 -14.41
CA LEU A 824 40.06 0.49 -14.73
C LEU A 824 41.34 0.78 -15.52
N TYR A 825 41.52 1.95 -16.13
CA TYR A 825 42.80 2.31 -16.76
C TYR A 825 43.88 2.73 -15.76
N ASN A 826 43.51 3.27 -14.60
CA ASN A 826 44.50 3.70 -13.59
C ASN A 826 45.07 2.50 -12.79
N VAL A 827 44.31 1.41 -12.69
CA VAL A 827 44.66 0.21 -11.91
C VAL A 827 45.87 -0.55 -12.50
N PRO A 828 45.96 -0.82 -13.83
CA PRO A 828 47.15 -1.39 -14.48
C PRO A 828 48.46 -0.66 -14.18
N ASP A 829 48.44 0.67 -14.07
CA ASP A 829 49.66 1.44 -13.81
C ASP A 829 50.15 1.28 -12.36
N ARG A 830 49.26 0.95 -11.42
CA ARG A 830 49.64 0.50 -10.07
C ARG A 830 50.29 -0.88 -10.13
N PHE A 831 49.69 -1.83 -10.84
CA PHE A 831 50.23 -3.18 -10.99
C PHE A 831 51.53 -3.26 -11.81
N ARG A 832 51.72 -2.37 -12.79
CA ARG A 832 52.99 -2.23 -13.54
C ARG A 832 54.14 -1.81 -12.64
N LYS A 833 53.92 -0.92 -11.65
CA LYS A 833 54.93 -0.58 -10.63
C LYS A 833 55.28 -1.77 -9.73
N GLU A 834 54.41 -2.77 -9.66
CA GLU A 834 54.61 -4.03 -8.94
C GLU A 834 55.01 -5.20 -9.88
N ASN A 835 55.40 -4.91 -11.14
CA ASN A 835 55.77 -5.87 -12.19
C ASN A 835 54.67 -6.90 -12.60
N VAL A 836 53.40 -6.62 -12.30
CA VAL A 836 52.26 -7.50 -12.64
C VAL A 836 51.62 -7.05 -13.97
N ILE A 837 51.67 -7.91 -15.00
CA ILE A 837 51.12 -7.62 -16.33
C ILE A 837 49.62 -7.96 -16.40
N THR A 838 48.76 -6.99 -16.13
CA THR A 838 47.30 -7.14 -16.19
C THR A 838 46.72 -6.85 -17.59
N LYS A 839 45.59 -7.49 -17.95
CA LYS A 839 44.93 -7.34 -19.27
C LYS A 839 43.46 -6.93 -19.14
N VAL A 840 43.08 -5.80 -19.74
CA VAL A 840 41.66 -5.39 -19.79
C VAL A 840 40.93 -6.13 -20.92
N VAL A 841 39.85 -6.84 -20.59
CA VAL A 841 38.98 -7.57 -21.52
C VAL A 841 37.53 -7.25 -21.20
N LYS A 842 36.74 -6.75 -22.16
CA LYS A 842 35.30 -6.44 -22.00
C LYS A 842 34.95 -5.63 -20.73
N ASN A 843 35.73 -4.58 -20.44
CA ASN A 843 35.61 -3.75 -19.23
C ASN A 843 35.82 -4.51 -17.90
N GLN A 844 36.61 -5.59 -17.92
CA GLN A 844 37.10 -6.27 -16.71
C GLN A 844 38.62 -6.34 -16.78
N LEU A 845 39.30 -6.12 -15.64
CA LEU A 845 40.74 -6.27 -15.54
C LEU A 845 41.06 -7.72 -15.12
N VAL A 846 41.78 -8.43 -15.97
CA VAL A 846 42.19 -9.82 -15.74
C VAL A 846 43.65 -9.86 -15.29
N MET A 847 43.89 -10.53 -14.17
CA MET A 847 45.22 -10.76 -13.58
C MET A 847 45.99 -11.85 -14.36
N PRO A 848 47.32 -11.95 -14.23
CA PRO A 848 48.08 -13.07 -14.82
C PRO A 848 47.58 -14.46 -14.41
N SER A 849 46.98 -14.59 -13.21
CA SER A 849 46.34 -15.82 -12.70
C SER A 849 45.07 -16.22 -13.45
N GLY A 850 44.53 -15.35 -14.31
CA GLY A 850 43.21 -15.51 -14.94
C GLY A 850 42.04 -15.00 -14.10
N GLU A 851 42.29 -14.58 -12.85
CA GLU A 851 41.27 -14.01 -11.97
C GLU A 851 40.86 -12.59 -12.40
N ILE A 852 39.61 -12.25 -12.14
CA ILE A 852 39.08 -10.90 -12.37
C ILE A 852 39.40 -10.04 -11.14
N TYR A 853 40.09 -8.92 -11.36
CA TYR A 853 40.34 -7.92 -10.33
C TYR A 853 39.02 -7.40 -9.75
N LYS A 854 38.96 -7.32 -8.42
CA LYS A 854 37.91 -6.65 -7.67
C LYS A 854 38.57 -5.63 -6.75
N ASP A 855 37.99 -4.45 -6.67
CA ASP A 855 38.37 -3.48 -5.64
C ASP A 855 38.12 -4.06 -4.25
N LYS A 856 38.98 -3.74 -3.28
CA LYS A 856 38.88 -4.31 -1.94
C LYS A 856 37.82 -3.62 -1.07
N VAL A 857 37.66 -2.31 -1.26
CA VAL A 857 36.51 -1.53 -0.76
C VAL A 857 35.42 -1.66 -1.81
N GLN A 858 34.30 -2.30 -1.45
CA GLN A 858 33.15 -2.50 -2.33
C GLN A 858 32.15 -1.34 -2.17
N PRO A 859 31.36 -1.00 -3.21
CA PRO A 859 30.30 -0.02 -3.07
C PRO A 859 29.21 -0.59 -2.14
N VAL A 860 28.63 0.25 -1.28
CA VAL A 860 27.65 -0.17 -0.28
C VAL A 860 26.25 0.15 -0.81
N THR A 861 25.45 -0.89 -1.07
CA THR A 861 24.07 -0.75 -1.54
C THR A 861 23.11 -0.53 -0.37
N ASN A 862 21.90 -0.03 -0.66
CA ASN A 862 20.85 0.06 0.36
C ASN A 862 20.46 -1.34 0.86
N ALA A 863 20.50 -2.37 0.00
CA ALA A 863 20.36 -3.76 0.40
C ALA A 863 21.43 -4.22 1.41
N ASP A 864 22.68 -3.79 1.27
CA ASP A 864 23.74 -4.13 2.23
C ASP A 864 23.49 -3.47 3.59
N ILE A 865 23.10 -2.19 3.62
CA ILE A 865 22.72 -1.48 4.85
C ILE A 865 21.55 -2.17 5.57
N LEU A 866 20.53 -2.59 4.82
CA LEU A 866 19.38 -3.33 5.37
C LEU A 866 19.70 -4.77 5.79
N SER A 867 20.88 -5.28 5.43
CA SER A 867 21.38 -6.62 5.78
C SER A 867 22.39 -6.60 6.95
N ILE A 868 22.73 -5.43 7.50
CA ILE A 868 23.63 -5.28 8.65
C ILE A 868 23.06 -6.01 9.87
N SER A 869 23.91 -6.78 10.56
CA SER A 869 23.50 -7.47 11.80
C SER A 869 23.40 -6.49 12.97
N ASN A 870 22.62 -6.81 14.01
CA ASN A 870 22.55 -5.96 15.20
C ASN A 870 23.92 -5.76 15.88
N GLU A 871 24.78 -6.77 15.84
CA GLU A 871 26.15 -6.71 16.37
C GLU A 871 27.01 -5.73 15.56
N GLU A 872 26.98 -5.86 14.23
CA GLU A 872 27.68 -4.97 13.30
C GLU A 872 27.17 -3.52 13.40
N TYR A 873 25.87 -3.31 13.61
CA TYR A 873 25.31 -1.98 13.85
C TYR A 873 25.86 -1.33 15.13
N VAL A 874 25.98 -2.10 16.23
CA VAL A 874 26.57 -1.60 17.47
C VAL A 874 28.06 -1.27 17.32
N ASP A 875 28.80 -2.03 16.49
CA ASP A 875 30.20 -1.71 16.19
C ASP A 875 30.35 -0.48 15.27
N LEU A 876 29.43 -0.30 14.30
CA LEU A 876 29.39 0.90 13.47
C LEU A 876 29.13 2.16 14.30
N LEU A 877 28.29 2.11 15.34
CA LEU A 877 28.06 3.26 16.22
C LEU A 877 29.37 3.79 16.84
N LYS A 878 30.34 2.92 17.14
CA LYS A 878 31.65 3.27 17.73
C LYS A 878 32.61 3.97 16.75
N THR A 879 32.35 3.92 15.44
CA THR A 879 33.23 4.53 14.42
C THR A 879 33.07 6.06 14.43
N ASN A 880 34.11 6.83 14.76
CA ASN A 880 33.99 8.30 14.79
C ASN A 880 33.82 8.88 13.36
N ILE A 881 32.90 9.83 13.19
CA ILE A 881 32.64 10.54 11.93
C ILE A 881 32.25 12.00 12.20
N VAL A 882 32.65 12.89 11.28
CA VAL A 882 32.16 14.27 11.21
C VAL A 882 31.18 14.46 10.07
N ILE A 883 30.33 15.47 10.21
CA ILE A 883 29.13 15.74 9.43
C ILE A 883 29.14 17.24 9.14
N THR A 884 29.25 17.65 7.87
CA THR A 884 29.22 19.08 7.49
C THR A 884 27.81 19.67 7.62
N GLU A 885 27.70 20.98 7.61
CA GLU A 885 26.43 21.63 7.26
C GLU A 885 26.01 21.29 5.83
N CYS A 886 24.71 21.40 5.55
CA CYS A 886 24.13 21.11 4.25
C CYS A 886 24.23 22.35 3.34
N THR A 887 24.89 22.20 2.18
CA THR A 887 25.02 23.27 1.18
C THR A 887 23.91 23.16 0.13
N GLU A 888 23.05 24.16 -0.01
CA GLU A 888 22.01 24.20 -1.05
C GLU A 888 22.41 25.05 -2.27
N ARG A 889 22.14 24.54 -3.47
CA ARG A 889 22.19 25.30 -4.72
C ARG A 889 21.08 24.87 -5.68
N LYS A 890 20.13 25.75 -5.96
CA LYS A 890 19.01 25.50 -6.91
C LYS A 890 18.23 24.22 -6.58
N GLU A 891 17.74 24.09 -5.34
CA GLU A 891 17.07 22.87 -4.84
C GLU A 891 17.95 21.60 -4.78
N ASN A 892 19.25 21.67 -5.13
CA ASN A 892 20.18 20.55 -4.99
C ASN A 892 20.91 20.71 -3.65
N LEU A 893 20.94 19.65 -2.85
CA LEU A 893 21.53 19.65 -1.50
C LEU A 893 22.80 18.81 -1.48
N PHE A 894 23.86 19.30 -0.85
CA PHE A 894 25.15 18.61 -0.74
C PHE A 894 25.58 18.53 0.73
N PHE A 895 26.00 17.34 1.14
CA PHE A 895 26.39 17.04 2.52
C PHE A 895 27.62 16.13 2.54
N GLY A 896 28.59 16.44 3.40
CA GLY A 896 29.83 15.68 3.54
C GLY A 896 29.90 14.94 4.88
N THR A 897 30.18 13.64 4.84
CA THR A 897 30.64 12.87 6.00
C THR A 897 32.12 12.56 5.85
N ALA A 898 32.92 12.72 6.89
CA ALA A 898 34.33 12.29 6.87
C ALA A 898 34.72 11.51 8.13
N GLY A 899 35.77 10.71 8.02
CA GLY A 899 36.33 9.95 9.15
C GLY A 899 37.80 9.60 8.91
N ALA A 900 38.56 9.54 10.00
CA ALA A 900 39.96 9.13 9.98
C ALA A 900 40.07 7.61 9.75
N VAL A 901 40.99 7.18 8.90
CA VAL A 901 41.13 5.78 8.48
C VAL A 901 42.58 5.38 8.26
N LYS A 902 42.94 4.16 8.68
CA LYS A 902 44.26 3.53 8.50
C LYS A 902 44.17 2.12 7.89
N SER A 903 42.95 1.60 7.70
CA SER A 903 42.68 0.30 7.08
C SER A 903 41.46 0.31 6.16
N GLU A 904 41.41 -0.66 5.23
CA GLU A 904 40.30 -0.87 4.29
C GLU A 904 38.98 -1.18 5.01
N GLN A 905 39.05 -1.76 6.22
CA GLN A 905 37.88 -2.03 7.06
C GLN A 905 37.32 -0.76 7.69
N GLU A 906 38.18 0.17 8.13
CA GLU A 906 37.75 1.47 8.66
C GLU A 906 37.07 2.32 7.57
N VAL A 907 37.58 2.28 6.33
CA VAL A 907 36.91 2.90 5.16
C VAL A 907 35.48 2.34 5.00
N ASN A 908 35.32 1.01 5.03
CA ASN A 908 34.00 0.37 4.94
C ASN A 908 33.09 0.76 6.13
N ASN A 909 33.62 0.86 7.34
CA ASN A 909 32.85 1.22 8.52
C ASN A 909 32.36 2.68 8.47
N VAL A 910 33.24 3.63 8.13
CA VAL A 910 32.88 5.05 7.92
C VAL A 910 31.82 5.18 6.83
N TYR A 911 31.98 4.46 5.71
CA TYR A 911 31.02 4.51 4.60
C TYR A 911 29.64 3.92 4.97
N LYS A 912 29.60 2.78 5.66
CA LYS A 912 28.35 2.20 6.19
C LYS A 912 27.69 3.12 7.21
N LYS A 913 28.44 3.73 8.13
CA LYS A 913 27.89 4.68 9.12
C LYS A 913 27.33 5.95 8.45
N ALA A 914 28.02 6.48 7.43
CA ALA A 914 27.50 7.60 6.64
C ALA A 914 26.16 7.26 5.97
N CYS A 915 26.01 6.05 5.41
CA CYS A 915 24.75 5.60 4.79
C CYS A 915 23.62 5.31 5.80
N LEU A 916 23.94 5.11 7.08
CA LEU A 916 22.97 4.93 8.17
C LEU A 916 22.44 6.24 8.75
N HIS A 917 23.04 7.40 8.42
CA HIS A 917 22.58 8.69 8.92
C HIS A 917 21.20 9.03 8.34
N ASN A 918 20.24 9.44 9.18
CA ASN A 918 18.84 9.64 8.77
C ASN A 918 18.69 10.54 7.53
N ASP A 919 19.46 11.62 7.47
CA ASP A 919 19.43 12.52 6.33
C ASP A 919 19.99 11.81 5.08
N ALA A 920 21.25 11.36 5.13
CA ALA A 920 21.98 10.71 4.04
C ALA A 920 21.34 9.40 3.52
N ALA A 921 20.53 8.71 4.32
CA ALA A 921 19.77 7.53 3.92
C ALA A 921 18.86 7.81 2.71
N SER A 922 18.40 9.06 2.53
CA SER A 922 17.50 9.49 1.45
C SER A 922 18.20 10.07 0.20
N SER A 923 19.54 10.13 0.18
CA SER A 923 20.31 10.74 -0.92
C SER A 923 20.11 10.06 -2.28
N ASN A 924 20.18 10.86 -3.35
CA ASN A 924 20.13 10.36 -4.72
C ASN A 924 21.49 9.81 -5.19
N HIS A 925 22.58 10.42 -4.71
CA HIS A 925 23.95 10.02 -5.00
C HIS A 925 24.83 10.05 -3.75
N ARG A 926 25.77 9.11 -3.67
CA ARG A 926 26.78 8.89 -2.63
C ARG A 926 28.14 8.66 -3.26
N ILE A 927 29.03 9.64 -3.11
CA ILE A 927 30.37 9.60 -3.69
C ILE A 927 31.38 9.31 -2.57
N LEU A 928 31.94 8.10 -2.57
CA LEU A 928 33.00 7.70 -1.65
C LEU A 928 34.36 8.06 -2.26
N VAL A 929 35.24 8.64 -1.45
CA VAL A 929 36.67 8.79 -1.76
C VAL A 929 37.51 8.53 -0.51
N TYR A 930 38.67 7.88 -0.67
CA TYR A 930 39.57 7.60 0.45
C TYR A 930 41.04 7.64 0.02
N ARG A 931 41.90 8.04 0.95
CA ARG A 931 43.37 7.95 0.86
C ARG A 931 43.94 7.72 2.26
N PHE A 932 44.69 6.63 2.44
CA PHE A 932 45.34 6.31 3.73
C PHE A 932 46.64 5.52 3.54
N ARG A 933 47.44 5.43 4.60
CA ARG A 933 48.67 4.63 4.67
C ARG A 933 48.46 3.47 5.64
N ASN A 934 48.68 2.24 5.16
CA ASN A 934 48.48 1.05 6.01
C ASN A 934 49.62 0.90 7.02
N ASN A 935 49.27 0.91 8.32
CA ASN A 935 50.19 0.74 9.45
C ASN A 935 51.13 -0.48 9.34
N GLN A 936 50.68 -1.58 8.72
CA GLN A 936 51.43 -2.84 8.65
C GLN A 936 52.39 -2.92 7.44
N SER A 937 52.15 -2.15 6.38
CA SER A 937 52.87 -2.32 5.11
C SER A 937 53.48 -1.05 4.54
N ALA A 938 53.28 0.11 5.19
CA ALA A 938 53.67 1.44 4.74
C ALA A 938 53.25 1.83 3.30
N LYS A 939 52.40 1.02 2.65
CA LYS A 939 51.90 1.28 1.30
C LYS A 939 50.74 2.27 1.39
N GLN A 940 50.73 3.22 0.46
CA GLN A 940 49.64 4.13 0.24
C GLN A 940 48.49 3.42 -0.48
N PHE A 941 47.27 3.58 0.03
CA PHE A 941 46.04 3.07 -0.54
C PHE A 941 45.09 4.23 -0.81
N ASP A 942 44.60 4.28 -2.04
CA ASP A 942 43.64 5.26 -2.50
C ASP A 942 42.57 4.62 -3.40
N GLY A 943 41.41 5.27 -3.49
CA GLY A 943 40.29 4.81 -4.30
C GLY A 943 39.06 5.71 -4.19
N TYR A 944 38.06 5.41 -5.00
CA TYR A 944 36.77 6.10 -5.00
C TYR A 944 35.67 5.19 -5.57
N HIS A 945 34.41 5.55 -5.31
CA HIS A 945 33.22 5.05 -6.00
C HIS A 945 32.25 6.22 -6.22
N ASP A 946 31.59 6.25 -7.39
CA ASP A 946 30.44 7.12 -7.65
C ASP A 946 29.24 6.25 -8.10
N ASP A 947 28.04 6.56 -7.61
CA ASP A 947 26.80 5.77 -7.79
C ASP A 947 25.82 6.40 -8.80
N GLY A 948 26.38 7.00 -9.85
CA GLY A 948 25.65 7.70 -10.90
C GLY A 948 26.13 9.13 -11.13
N GLU A 949 26.81 9.72 -10.14
CA GLU A 949 27.48 11.03 -10.24
C GLU A 949 28.81 10.94 -11.01
N HIS A 950 28.75 10.50 -12.27
CA HIS A 950 29.89 10.07 -13.07
C HIS A 950 31.07 11.07 -13.08
N GLY A 951 32.20 10.62 -12.55
CA GLY A 951 33.46 11.36 -12.55
C GLY A 951 33.69 12.23 -11.31
N ALA A 952 32.72 12.33 -10.39
CA ALA A 952 32.88 13.05 -9.12
C ALA A 952 33.95 12.39 -8.24
N GLY A 953 33.89 11.07 -8.05
CA GLY A 953 34.85 10.36 -7.18
C GLY A 953 36.30 10.49 -7.68
N ARG A 954 36.49 10.41 -9.00
CA ARG A 954 37.80 10.66 -9.64
C ARG A 954 38.32 12.07 -9.37
N ARG A 955 37.44 13.06 -9.43
CA ARG A 955 37.78 14.48 -9.25
C ARG A 955 38.11 14.79 -7.79
N LEU A 956 37.31 14.27 -6.85
CA LEU A 956 37.58 14.36 -5.42
C LEU A 956 38.89 13.66 -5.03
N LEU A 957 39.21 12.49 -5.62
CA LEU A 957 40.51 11.85 -5.38
C LEU A 957 41.67 12.69 -5.91
N LYS A 958 41.50 13.39 -7.04
CA LYS A 958 42.49 14.34 -7.54
C LYS A 958 42.65 15.52 -6.57
N PHE A 959 41.54 16.09 -6.07
CA PHE A 959 41.54 17.14 -5.06
C PHE A 959 42.26 16.72 -3.77
N MET A 960 42.02 15.52 -3.25
CA MET A 960 42.74 14.97 -2.07
C MET A 960 44.24 14.78 -2.31
N LYS A 961 44.66 14.54 -3.54
CA LYS A 961 46.09 14.47 -3.91
C LYS A 961 46.73 15.85 -4.02
N GLU A 962 46.01 16.82 -4.59
CA GLU A 962 46.50 18.19 -4.78
C GLU A 962 46.54 19.00 -3.47
N ASN A 963 45.74 18.64 -2.47
CA ASN A 963 45.70 19.28 -1.14
C ASN A 963 46.38 18.43 -0.04
N ASP A 964 47.11 17.39 -0.43
CA ASP A 964 47.80 16.42 0.42
C ASP A 964 47.01 15.87 1.63
N ILE A 965 45.76 15.47 1.38
CA ILE A 965 44.87 14.89 2.38
C ILE A 965 45.15 13.39 2.47
N GLU A 966 45.80 12.93 3.55
CA GLU A 966 46.06 11.53 3.88
C GLU A 966 45.17 11.03 5.05
N ASP A 967 45.22 9.72 5.31
CA ASP A 967 44.53 8.99 6.39
C ASP A 967 43.05 9.36 6.62
N THR A 968 42.35 9.69 5.53
CA THR A 968 40.98 10.22 5.54
C THR A 968 40.08 9.53 4.53
N THR A 969 38.84 9.27 4.93
CA THR A 969 37.71 8.90 4.05
C THR A 969 36.68 10.02 4.04
N ILE A 970 36.12 10.32 2.87
CA ILE A 970 35.04 11.28 2.68
C ILE A 970 33.91 10.61 1.88
N VAL A 971 32.67 10.80 2.31
CA VAL A 971 31.45 10.38 1.62
C VAL A 971 30.61 11.64 1.39
N ILE A 972 30.40 12.02 0.13
CA ILE A 972 29.50 13.12 -0.21
C ILE A 972 28.15 12.55 -0.59
N SER A 973 27.10 12.99 0.12
CA SER A 973 25.70 12.73 -0.23
C SER A 973 25.13 13.92 -0.98
N HIS A 974 24.39 13.65 -2.05
CA HIS A 974 23.78 14.67 -2.91
C HIS A 974 22.31 14.32 -3.21
N TRP A 975 21.44 15.33 -3.11
CA TRP A 975 20.04 15.28 -3.55
C TRP A 975 19.88 16.15 -4.79
N VAL A 976 19.30 15.58 -5.83
CA VAL A 976 19.15 16.23 -7.14
C VAL A 976 17.84 17.02 -7.17
N GLY A 977 17.95 18.33 -7.26
CA GLY A 977 16.83 19.27 -7.38
C GLY A 977 16.22 19.29 -8.77
N ARG A 978 15.14 20.07 -8.97
CA ARG A 978 14.47 20.17 -10.28
C ARG A 978 15.32 20.85 -11.35
N GLU A 979 16.23 21.74 -10.94
CA GLU A 979 17.19 22.38 -11.83
C GLU A 979 18.56 21.68 -11.82
N HIS A 980 19.12 21.46 -13.01
CA HIS A 980 20.44 20.85 -13.15
C HIS A 980 21.56 21.88 -12.95
N VAL A 981 22.32 21.73 -11.85
CA VAL A 981 23.42 22.65 -11.44
C VAL A 981 24.61 22.67 -12.44
N GLY A 982 24.78 21.64 -13.27
CA GLY A 982 25.83 21.63 -14.29
C GLY A 982 27.22 21.36 -13.71
N PHE A 983 28.26 22.07 -14.18
CA PHE A 983 29.65 21.84 -13.76
C PHE A 983 29.95 22.40 -12.35
N GLU A 984 29.20 23.41 -11.92
CA GLU A 984 29.33 24.08 -10.61
C GLU A 984 29.20 23.08 -9.44
N ARG A 985 28.39 22.02 -9.58
CA ARG A 985 28.21 20.98 -8.56
C ARG A 985 29.51 20.32 -8.11
N PHE A 986 30.46 20.13 -9.02
CA PHE A 986 31.75 19.55 -8.66
C PHE A 986 32.61 20.49 -7.80
N GLN A 987 32.45 21.81 -7.96
CA GLN A 987 33.13 22.80 -7.11
C GLN A 987 32.49 22.87 -5.72
N ILE A 988 31.16 22.72 -5.65
CA ILE A 988 30.44 22.58 -4.38
C ILE A 988 30.92 21.32 -3.64
N MET A 989 31.03 20.18 -4.33
CA MET A 989 31.59 18.94 -3.77
C MET A 989 33.04 19.10 -3.27
N GLU A 990 33.90 19.81 -4.00
CA GLU A 990 35.28 20.11 -3.57
C GLU A 990 35.30 20.98 -2.28
N ASN A 991 34.39 21.95 -2.16
CA ASN A 991 34.25 22.76 -0.94
C ASN A 991 33.72 21.94 0.24
N VAL A 992 32.64 21.17 0.05
CA VAL A 992 32.06 20.28 1.08
C VAL A 992 33.10 19.25 1.57
N ALA A 993 33.93 18.70 0.68
CA ALA A 993 35.04 17.83 1.06
C ALA A 993 36.10 18.57 1.91
N LYS A 994 36.40 19.82 1.58
CA LYS A 994 37.32 20.66 2.35
C LYS A 994 36.81 20.95 3.76
N ASP A 995 35.52 21.27 3.88
CA ASP A 995 34.88 21.57 5.17
C ASP A 995 34.77 20.32 6.04
N ALA A 996 34.47 19.15 5.45
CA ALA A 996 34.49 17.87 6.17
C ALA A 996 35.88 17.53 6.73
N VAL A 997 36.94 17.78 5.96
CA VAL A 997 38.33 17.55 6.39
C VAL A 997 38.77 18.54 7.47
N ARG A 998 38.25 19.78 7.44
CA ARG A 998 38.48 20.76 8.50
C ARG A 998 37.84 20.29 9.81
N LEU A 999 36.54 19.97 9.80
CA LEU A 999 35.82 19.50 10.99
C LEU A 999 36.48 18.26 11.63
N LEU A 1000 37.02 17.35 10.79
CA LEU A 1000 37.72 16.16 11.26
C LEU A 1000 39.05 16.47 11.98
N ARG A 1001 39.73 17.55 11.58
CA ARG A 1001 40.94 18.04 12.27
C ARG A 1001 40.59 18.75 13.56
N ASP A 1002 39.61 19.65 13.50
CA ASP A 1002 39.15 20.44 14.65
C ASP A 1002 38.72 19.52 15.82
N GLN A 1003 38.07 18.37 15.56
CA GLN A 1003 37.78 17.35 16.59
C GLN A 1003 39.02 16.64 17.17
N GLY A 1004 40.04 16.38 16.36
CA GLY A 1004 41.25 15.69 16.81
C GLY A 1004 42.11 16.53 17.75
N ASP A 1005 42.06 17.86 17.59
CA ASP A 1005 42.76 18.80 18.47
C ASP A 1005 42.02 18.97 19.82
N GLU A 1006 40.68 18.86 19.87
CA GLU A 1006 39.90 18.88 21.12
C GLU A 1006 40.15 17.63 22.00
N GLU A 1007 40.29 16.44 21.41
CA GLU A 1007 40.61 15.21 22.19
C GLU A 1007 42.00 15.31 22.85
N MET A 1008 43.03 15.81 22.14
CA MET A 1008 44.37 16.00 22.72
C MET A 1008 44.42 17.04 23.86
N ASP A 1009 43.58 18.08 23.81
CA ASP A 1009 43.52 19.10 24.86
C ASP A 1009 42.67 18.67 26.09
N SER A 1010 42.01 17.51 26.00
CA SER A 1010 41.28 16.86 27.09
C SER A 1010 42.14 15.87 27.87
N ASP A 1011 42.97 15.06 27.19
CA ASP A 1011 43.89 14.12 27.84
C ASP A 1011 44.99 14.84 28.63
N SER A 1012 45.39 16.06 28.23
CA SER A 1012 46.38 16.88 28.95
C SER A 1012 45.92 17.43 30.30
N LYS A 1013 44.63 17.30 30.65
CA LYS A 1013 44.04 17.82 31.90
C LYS A 1013 43.63 16.73 32.89
N SER A 1014 43.76 15.45 32.54
CA SER A 1014 43.32 14.33 33.37
C SER A 1014 44.30 13.93 34.49
N ASP A 1015 45.61 14.19 34.32
CA ASP A 1015 46.67 13.83 35.29
C ASP A 1015 46.79 14.79 36.51
N SER A 1016 45.74 15.58 36.81
CA SER A 1016 45.78 16.56 37.92
C SER A 1016 44.52 16.69 38.79
N ASN A 1017 43.68 15.65 38.89
CA ASN A 1017 42.86 15.41 40.10
C ASN A 1017 42.20 14.01 40.12
N CYS A 1018 42.87 13.10 40.85
CA CYS A 1018 42.41 11.87 41.52
C CYS A 1018 41.53 10.85 40.77
#